data_AF-A0A6S6W1Q5-F1
#
_entry.id   AF-A0A6S6W1Q5-F1
#
_cell.length_a   1.000
_cell.length_b   1.000
_cell.length_c   1.000
_cell.angle_alpha   90.00
_cell.angle_beta   90.00
_cell.angle_gamma   90.00
#
_symmetry.space_group_name_H-M   'P 1'
#
loop_
_entity.id
_entity.type
_entity.pdbx_description
1 polymer ?
#
loop_
_entity_poly.entity_id
_entity_poly.type
_entity_poly.pdbx_seq_one_letter_code
_entity_poly.pdbx_strand_id
1 'polypeptide(L)'
;MELFAQLFEHLPELHVIVCQPCATAIPPAQVVTHLKERHPKVAVATRKSLAAIVHALPDLAWSPGDVRVPKPAKEPIAGLQSRGDGLVCLLERCWYTCISLQGIQKHCKEEHGWVNQQKRGGDMRQKSKHASNRIWRDGQCCQRLFRAVGWPAYVAVETSVEAANLEDISQRVKADRQHQREEREAAMAKEKIKEGIRSQADPWLELTGWVPHLQGIPRAALLRAKQPVGGEIDAHGREEVALDDTGLRDVCKAMERLIRKAFDSSQAEVVGRLTLEIIERREAGAESNERPFYSRHRVGTIKKYSQKLVSILCYLWRTYDQIERPPYKLTGRQDALLWSLKQIARTADAAQKEQLEERCLRLWMALLDHTLLDDEHQSALLSGVAVLGLKPDHHGSGWVPAHEFSPTLSALITTSKALVVHYARCQREEALQKDADTAPTAYELVRDMADRFMTLSDFKGTPSPMNRMLRLRTLARSQSRRRNTPGIVSWDRDRLLVDKQSFSLADLRSMVKGLYETARWQLFKDVLLLDLDERDCVRPGTTTLPEVSVDQLVDQPAELATGWSFLKHPDNHLDGWQDWLLDRVLEEAPLRERFIRGMDNTQQPEQTLWRDDAVARDYLDTVREQRGRGGVPGVFLEGGLVSFTTTYHKGYSFSKRVKTIHRYVPQEVSELVVYFLGLGRPFIDDLQMLHNGVARPTAFLWEPEPEEQWEDDSDSEEIDDGDEYGEADREKAQSANPDGY
;
A
#
# COMPACT_ATOMS: atom_id res chain seq x y z
N MET A 1 -27.73 10.58 -65.99
CA MET A 1 -27.26 9.56 -65.03
C MET A 1 -26.10 10.08 -64.17
N GLU A 2 -25.07 10.71 -64.73
CA GLU A 2 -23.93 11.25 -63.93
C GLU A 2 -24.34 12.22 -62.82
N LEU A 3 -25.18 13.22 -63.10
CA LEU A 3 -25.62 14.18 -62.08
C LEU A 3 -26.53 13.55 -61.00
N PHE A 4 -27.21 12.44 -61.32
CA PHE A 4 -27.99 11.69 -60.34
C PHE A 4 -27.05 11.00 -59.35
N ALA A 5 -26.05 10.26 -59.85
CA ALA A 5 -25.06 9.59 -59.01
C ALA A 5 -24.18 10.55 -58.18
N GLN A 6 -24.06 11.83 -58.58
CA GLN A 6 -23.35 12.86 -57.80
C GLN A 6 -24.17 13.41 -56.61
N LEU A 7 -25.49 13.29 -56.65
CA LEU A 7 -26.38 13.90 -55.66
C LEU A 7 -27.16 12.88 -54.84
N PHE A 8 -27.50 11.75 -55.45
CA PHE A 8 -28.35 10.72 -54.88
C PHE A 8 -27.74 9.33 -55.03
N GLU A 9 -27.87 8.57 -53.96
CA GLU A 9 -27.57 7.15 -53.91
C GLU A 9 -28.88 6.39 -53.72
N HIS A 10 -29.17 5.46 -54.62
CA HIS A 10 -30.35 4.61 -54.52
C HIS A 10 -30.01 3.37 -53.71
N LEU A 11 -30.77 3.12 -52.64
CA LEU A 11 -30.63 1.97 -51.76
C LEU A 11 -31.89 1.09 -51.86
N PRO A 12 -31.93 0.12 -52.80
CA PRO A 12 -33.11 -0.72 -53.05
C PRO A 12 -33.49 -1.57 -51.85
N GLU A 13 -32.54 -1.98 -51.00
CA GLU A 13 -32.82 -2.84 -49.85
C GLU A 13 -33.68 -2.15 -48.77
N LEU A 14 -33.51 -0.83 -48.64
CA LEU A 14 -34.20 0.02 -47.67
C LEU A 14 -35.46 0.69 -48.26
N HIS A 15 -35.61 0.59 -49.57
CA HIS A 15 -36.52 1.37 -50.40
C HIS A 15 -36.35 2.90 -50.31
N VAL A 16 -35.11 3.40 -50.25
CA VAL A 16 -34.85 4.85 -50.08
C VAL A 16 -33.84 5.40 -51.07
N ILE A 17 -33.88 6.72 -51.27
CA ILE A 17 -32.80 7.49 -51.90
C ILE A 17 -32.13 8.38 -50.85
N VAL A 18 -30.79 8.34 -50.80
CA VAL A 18 -29.99 9.17 -49.90
C VAL A 18 -29.37 10.32 -50.68
N CYS A 19 -29.57 11.54 -50.20
CA CYS A 19 -28.84 12.69 -50.73
C CYS A 19 -27.44 12.71 -50.12
N GLN A 20 -26.42 12.43 -50.92
CA GLN A 20 -25.04 12.29 -50.43
C GLN A 20 -24.51 13.58 -49.77
N PRO A 21 -24.68 14.79 -50.34
CA PRO A 21 -24.18 16.01 -49.68
C PRO A 21 -24.96 16.41 -48.42
N CYS A 22 -26.23 16.02 -48.31
CA CYS A 22 -27.06 16.33 -47.14
C CYS A 22 -27.02 15.26 -46.06
N ALA A 23 -26.44 14.09 -46.38
CA ALA A 23 -26.36 12.90 -45.54
C ALA A 23 -27.71 12.42 -44.97
N THR A 24 -28.78 12.47 -45.77
CA THR A 24 -30.14 12.11 -45.34
C THR A 24 -30.95 11.48 -46.47
N ALA A 25 -31.82 10.53 -46.11
CA ALA A 25 -32.83 10.00 -47.02
C ALA A 25 -33.93 11.03 -47.32
N ILE A 26 -34.37 11.06 -48.58
CA ILE A 26 -35.35 12.01 -49.09
C ILE A 26 -36.60 11.26 -49.58
N PRO A 27 -37.81 11.61 -49.10
CA PRO A 27 -39.03 11.02 -49.63
C PRO A 27 -39.16 11.30 -51.13
N PRO A 28 -39.56 10.33 -51.98
CA PRO A 28 -39.67 10.53 -53.43
C PRO A 28 -40.54 11.73 -53.81
N ALA A 29 -41.63 11.95 -53.08
CA ALA A 29 -42.54 13.09 -53.28
C ALA A 29 -41.91 14.46 -52.94
N GLN A 30 -40.83 14.50 -52.15
CA GLN A 30 -40.21 15.72 -51.66
C GLN A 30 -38.90 16.08 -52.38
N VAL A 31 -38.48 15.30 -53.38
CA VAL A 31 -37.20 15.51 -54.09
C VAL A 31 -37.09 16.90 -54.71
N VAL A 32 -38.15 17.39 -55.36
CA VAL A 32 -38.15 18.72 -55.98
C VAL A 32 -37.99 19.83 -54.93
N THR A 33 -38.71 19.70 -53.81
CA THR A 33 -38.66 20.64 -52.69
C THR A 33 -37.28 20.62 -52.01
N HIS A 34 -36.75 19.44 -51.74
CA HIS A 34 -35.41 19.25 -51.18
C HIS A 34 -34.32 19.89 -52.08
N LEU A 35 -34.34 19.61 -53.38
CA LEU A 35 -33.39 20.21 -54.33
C LEU A 35 -33.53 21.74 -54.40
N LYS A 36 -34.75 22.27 -54.25
CA LYS A 36 -34.98 23.73 -54.22
C LYS A 36 -34.36 24.38 -52.97
N GLU A 37 -34.47 23.74 -51.82
CA GLU A 37 -34.04 24.31 -50.53
C GLU A 37 -32.57 24.06 -50.20
N ARG A 38 -32.07 22.84 -50.48
CA ARG A 38 -30.71 22.40 -50.09
C ARG A 38 -29.70 22.46 -51.22
N HIS A 39 -30.18 22.48 -52.47
CA HIS A 39 -29.33 22.55 -53.67
C HIS A 39 -29.75 23.70 -54.62
N PRO A 40 -29.77 24.96 -54.16
CA PRO A 40 -30.30 26.09 -54.94
C PRO A 40 -29.55 26.33 -56.26
N LYS A 41 -28.29 25.88 -56.35
CA LYS A 41 -27.45 25.96 -57.56
C LYS A 41 -27.88 25.03 -58.70
N VAL A 42 -28.69 24.00 -58.41
CA VAL A 42 -29.22 23.09 -59.44
C VAL A 42 -30.35 23.81 -60.20
N ALA A 43 -30.25 23.92 -61.53
CA ALA A 43 -31.25 24.62 -62.33
C ALA A 43 -32.63 23.95 -62.28
N VAL A 44 -33.71 24.72 -62.42
CA VAL A 44 -35.10 24.24 -62.28
C VAL A 44 -35.44 23.11 -63.26
N ALA A 45 -34.98 23.20 -64.51
CA ALA A 45 -35.16 22.13 -65.51
C ALA A 45 -34.49 20.82 -65.08
N THR A 46 -33.28 20.92 -64.53
CA THR A 46 -32.50 19.80 -64.01
C THR A 46 -33.16 19.16 -62.78
N ARG A 47 -33.77 19.95 -61.88
CA ARG A 47 -34.52 19.42 -60.73
C ARG A 47 -35.70 18.56 -61.16
N LYS A 48 -36.45 19.00 -62.19
CA LYS A 48 -37.57 18.24 -62.75
C LYS A 48 -37.09 16.94 -63.41
N SER A 49 -35.97 16.99 -64.12
CA SER A 49 -35.36 15.80 -64.73
C SER A 49 -34.88 14.79 -63.66
N LEU A 50 -34.23 15.25 -62.59
CA LEU A 50 -33.82 14.41 -61.47
C LEU A 50 -35.02 13.79 -60.74
N ALA A 51 -36.10 14.54 -60.52
CA ALA A 51 -37.32 14.00 -59.93
C ALA A 51 -37.98 12.95 -60.84
N ALA A 52 -38.00 13.15 -62.16
CA ALA A 52 -38.50 12.16 -63.10
C ALA A 52 -37.67 10.85 -63.06
N ILE A 53 -36.34 10.97 -62.89
CA ILE A 53 -35.47 9.80 -62.69
C ILE A 53 -35.84 9.08 -61.39
N VAL A 54 -35.99 9.81 -60.27
CA VAL A 54 -36.41 9.21 -58.98
C VAL A 54 -37.76 8.50 -59.11
N HIS A 55 -38.74 9.12 -59.77
CA HIS A 55 -40.07 8.53 -59.95
C HIS A 55 -40.07 7.26 -60.80
N ALA A 56 -39.04 7.06 -61.64
CA ALA A 56 -38.88 5.87 -62.48
C ALA A 56 -38.06 4.76 -61.81
N LEU A 57 -37.47 5.00 -60.63
CA LEU A 57 -36.72 3.97 -59.91
C LEU A 57 -37.68 2.94 -59.29
N PRO A 58 -37.40 1.64 -59.44
CA PRO A 58 -38.12 0.60 -58.73
C PRO A 58 -37.79 0.63 -57.23
N ASP A 59 -38.62 -0.03 -56.43
CA ASP A 59 -38.34 -0.29 -55.01
C ASP A 59 -38.13 0.97 -54.16
N LEU A 60 -38.94 2.02 -54.35
CA LEU A 60 -38.95 3.20 -53.48
C LEU A 60 -40.18 3.25 -52.58
N ALA A 61 -39.97 3.62 -51.32
CA ALA A 61 -41.03 3.84 -50.34
C ALA A 61 -41.72 5.18 -50.61
N TRP A 62 -43.00 5.12 -50.95
CA TRP A 62 -43.83 6.32 -51.20
C TRP A 62 -44.61 6.75 -49.97
N SER A 63 -44.83 5.84 -49.02
CA SER A 63 -45.35 6.14 -47.70
C SER A 63 -44.35 5.72 -46.61
N PRO A 64 -44.42 6.30 -45.39
CA PRO A 64 -43.55 5.94 -44.28
C PRO A 64 -43.55 4.44 -43.92
N GLY A 65 -44.68 3.75 -44.10
CA GLY A 65 -44.82 2.32 -43.80
C GLY A 65 -44.16 1.39 -44.81
N ASP A 66 -43.81 1.89 -46.00
CA ASP A 66 -43.18 1.10 -47.07
C ASP A 66 -41.65 1.06 -46.96
N VAL A 67 -41.09 1.83 -46.01
CA VAL A 67 -39.65 1.87 -45.72
C VAL A 67 -39.26 0.57 -45.04
N ARG A 68 -38.35 -0.18 -45.67
CA ARG A 68 -37.78 -1.39 -45.06
C ARG A 68 -36.62 -0.99 -44.17
N VAL A 69 -36.91 -0.68 -42.91
CA VAL A 69 -35.86 -0.47 -41.92
C VAL A 69 -35.31 -1.84 -41.51
N PRO A 70 -34.02 -2.11 -41.70
CA PRO A 70 -33.45 -3.39 -41.32
C PRO A 70 -33.52 -3.53 -39.79
N LYS A 71 -33.57 -4.78 -39.32
CA LYS A 71 -33.04 -5.16 -38.01
C LYS A 71 -31.69 -4.44 -37.82
N PRO A 72 -31.25 -4.10 -36.59
CA PRO A 72 -30.06 -3.28 -36.36
C PRO A 72 -28.99 -3.49 -37.44
N ALA A 73 -28.71 -2.44 -38.20
CA ALA A 73 -27.94 -2.57 -39.42
C ALA A 73 -26.55 -3.09 -39.05
N LYS A 74 -26.14 -4.24 -39.61
CA LYS A 74 -24.84 -4.86 -39.31
C LYS A 74 -23.67 -3.93 -39.61
N GLU A 75 -23.84 -3.05 -40.59
CA GLU A 75 -22.86 -2.04 -41.00
C GLU A 75 -23.56 -0.68 -41.15
N PRO A 76 -22.84 0.44 -40.95
CA PRO A 76 -23.37 1.77 -41.21
C PRO A 76 -23.85 1.91 -42.67
N ILE A 77 -25.06 2.42 -42.86
CA ILE A 77 -25.65 2.70 -44.16
C ILE A 77 -24.84 3.81 -44.84
N ALA A 78 -24.34 3.52 -46.05
CA ALA A 78 -23.55 4.46 -46.83
C ALA A 78 -24.29 5.78 -47.09
N GLY A 79 -23.57 6.90 -46.98
CA GLY A 79 -24.11 8.24 -47.21
C GLY A 79 -24.94 8.83 -46.07
N LEU A 80 -25.12 8.16 -44.92
CA LEU A 80 -25.81 8.71 -43.74
C LEU A 80 -24.85 9.00 -42.57
N GLN A 81 -25.16 10.02 -41.78
CA GLN A 81 -24.35 10.42 -40.63
C GLN A 81 -24.65 9.56 -39.40
N SER A 82 -23.60 8.96 -38.80
CA SER A 82 -23.66 8.20 -37.55
C SER A 82 -23.61 9.09 -36.30
N ARG A 83 -24.23 8.64 -35.22
CA ARG A 83 -24.30 9.31 -33.91
C ARG A 83 -24.25 8.28 -32.78
N GLY A 84 -23.61 8.61 -31.66
CA GLY A 84 -23.47 7.73 -30.48
C GLY A 84 -24.55 7.88 -29.41
N ASP A 85 -25.51 8.79 -29.56
CA ASP A 85 -26.53 9.12 -28.55
C ASP A 85 -27.89 8.44 -28.78
N GLY A 86 -27.90 7.28 -29.45
CA GLY A 86 -29.12 6.54 -29.77
C GLY A 86 -29.71 5.77 -28.58
N LEU A 87 -31.03 5.77 -28.51
CA LEU A 87 -31.87 5.04 -27.56
C LEU A 87 -32.69 3.99 -28.33
N VAL A 88 -32.53 2.71 -28.00
CA VAL A 88 -33.15 1.60 -28.73
C VAL A 88 -34.02 0.74 -27.82
N CYS A 89 -35.27 0.48 -28.24
CA CYS A 89 -36.15 -0.44 -27.52
C CYS A 89 -35.62 -1.88 -27.56
N LEU A 90 -35.70 -2.59 -26.43
CA LEU A 90 -35.20 -3.98 -26.29
C LEU A 90 -36.32 -5.02 -26.26
N LEU A 91 -37.60 -4.61 -26.37
CA LEU A 91 -38.70 -5.57 -26.40
C LEU A 91 -38.66 -6.37 -27.71
N GLU A 92 -38.95 -7.68 -27.64
CA GLU A 92 -38.87 -8.57 -28.80
C GLU A 92 -39.59 -8.00 -30.03
N ARG A 93 -38.87 -7.95 -31.16
CA ARG A 93 -39.32 -7.43 -32.46
C ARG A 93 -39.61 -5.92 -32.51
N CYS A 94 -39.30 -5.16 -31.46
CA CYS A 94 -39.40 -3.71 -31.48
C CYS A 94 -38.04 -3.04 -31.66
N TRP A 95 -37.75 -2.59 -32.87
CA TRP A 95 -36.48 -1.94 -33.25
C TRP A 95 -36.57 -0.41 -33.25
N TYR A 96 -37.43 0.14 -32.41
CA TYR A 96 -37.63 1.59 -32.36
C TYR A 96 -36.39 2.29 -31.80
N THR A 97 -35.84 3.22 -32.60
CA THR A 97 -34.66 4.01 -32.25
C THR A 97 -35.00 5.50 -32.23
N CYS A 98 -34.55 6.21 -31.20
CA CYS A 98 -34.64 7.67 -31.12
C CYS A 98 -33.45 8.25 -30.34
N ILE A 99 -33.40 9.56 -30.16
CA ILE A 99 -32.33 10.25 -29.40
C ILE A 99 -32.86 10.98 -28.16
N SER A 100 -34.16 10.88 -27.88
CA SER A 100 -34.81 11.62 -26.80
C SER A 100 -35.37 10.67 -25.77
N LEU A 101 -34.99 10.86 -24.50
CA LEU A 101 -35.49 10.07 -23.38
C LEU A 101 -37.03 10.16 -23.28
N GLN A 102 -37.62 11.33 -23.53
CA GLN A 102 -39.08 11.47 -23.56
C GLN A 102 -39.69 10.68 -24.72
N GLY A 103 -39.00 10.61 -25.87
CA GLY A 103 -39.43 9.86 -27.04
C GLY A 103 -39.46 8.36 -26.79
N ILE A 104 -38.37 7.79 -26.24
CA ILE A 104 -38.31 6.34 -25.97
C ILE A 104 -39.31 5.94 -24.88
N GLN A 105 -39.46 6.76 -23.83
CA GLN A 105 -40.44 6.52 -22.77
C GLN A 105 -41.87 6.56 -23.28
N LYS A 106 -42.20 7.52 -24.16
CA LYS A 106 -43.51 7.60 -24.80
C LYS A 106 -43.78 6.35 -25.64
N HIS A 107 -42.82 5.97 -26.49
CA HIS A 107 -42.92 4.76 -27.30
C HIS A 107 -43.13 3.50 -26.45
N CYS A 108 -42.29 3.27 -25.44
CA CYS A 108 -42.42 2.11 -24.56
C CYS A 108 -43.76 2.11 -23.81
N LYS A 109 -44.27 3.29 -23.42
CA LYS A 109 -45.57 3.40 -22.75
C LYS A 109 -46.73 3.06 -23.68
N GLU A 110 -46.71 3.57 -24.91
CA GLU A 110 -47.80 3.43 -25.89
C GLU A 110 -47.82 2.06 -26.54
N GLU A 111 -46.66 1.55 -26.99
CA GLU A 111 -46.56 0.29 -27.76
C GLU A 111 -46.35 -0.94 -26.89
N HIS A 112 -45.83 -0.77 -25.66
CA HIS A 112 -45.43 -1.88 -24.78
C HIS A 112 -46.06 -1.83 -23.40
N GLY A 113 -46.98 -0.88 -23.15
CA GLY A 113 -47.62 -0.73 -21.85
C GLY A 113 -46.65 -0.44 -20.71
N TRP A 114 -45.45 0.09 -21.01
CA TRP A 114 -44.43 0.36 -19.99
C TRP A 114 -44.91 1.43 -19.00
N VAL A 115 -44.80 1.11 -17.70
CA VAL A 115 -45.14 2.02 -16.61
C VAL A 115 -43.88 2.33 -15.81
N ASN A 116 -43.51 3.60 -15.72
CA ASN A 116 -42.35 4.02 -14.93
C ASN A 116 -42.57 3.75 -13.44
N GLN A 117 -41.74 2.89 -12.83
CA GLN A 117 -41.80 2.61 -11.40
C GLN A 117 -41.18 3.75 -10.55
N GLN A 118 -40.42 4.65 -11.16
CA GLN A 118 -39.82 5.82 -10.52
C GLN A 118 -40.65 7.08 -10.81
N LYS A 119 -41.57 7.44 -9.91
CA LYS A 119 -42.38 8.67 -10.04
C LYS A 119 -41.52 9.95 -9.92
N ARG A 120 -41.95 11.02 -10.61
CA ARG A 120 -41.30 12.33 -10.58
C ARG A 120 -41.56 13.02 -9.22
N GLY A 121 -40.49 13.48 -8.55
CA GLY A 121 -40.53 14.04 -7.19
C GLY A 121 -40.37 12.99 -6.08
N GLY A 122 -39.64 13.31 -5.00
CA GLY A 122 -39.34 12.41 -3.88
C GLY A 122 -37.85 12.07 -3.69
N ASP A 123 -37.49 11.69 -2.47
CA ASP A 123 -36.13 11.47 -1.95
C ASP A 123 -35.30 10.50 -2.82
N MET A 124 -34.11 10.93 -3.27
CA MET A 124 -33.23 10.18 -4.16
C MET A 124 -32.72 8.88 -3.52
N ARG A 125 -32.51 8.86 -2.20
CA ARG A 125 -32.00 7.68 -1.46
C ARG A 125 -32.99 6.51 -1.41
N GLN A 126 -34.30 6.76 -1.48
CA GLN A 126 -35.30 5.69 -1.54
C GLN A 126 -35.48 5.15 -2.97
N LYS A 127 -35.16 5.94 -4.00
CA LYS A 127 -35.32 5.57 -5.41
C LYS A 127 -34.23 4.64 -5.94
N SER A 128 -33.03 4.67 -5.35
CA SER A 128 -31.92 3.77 -5.70
C SER A 128 -32.14 2.32 -5.25
N LYS A 129 -33.06 2.07 -4.30
CA LYS A 129 -33.43 0.73 -3.83
C LYS A 129 -34.32 -0.06 -4.80
N HIS A 130 -34.97 0.60 -5.76
CA HIS A 130 -35.82 -0.06 -6.74
C HIS A 130 -35.08 -0.21 -8.07
N ALA A 131 -34.93 -1.46 -8.54
CA ALA A 131 -34.32 -1.76 -9.82
C ALA A 131 -35.02 -1.00 -10.96
N SER A 132 -34.22 -0.34 -11.80
CA SER A 132 -34.71 0.41 -12.95
C SER A 132 -35.46 -0.52 -13.91
N ASN A 133 -36.77 -0.34 -14.09
CA ASN A 133 -37.59 -1.14 -15.00
C ASN A 133 -37.51 -0.66 -16.46
N ARG A 134 -36.37 -0.12 -16.88
CA ARG A 134 -36.14 0.35 -18.26
C ARG A 134 -36.09 -0.84 -19.21
N ILE A 135 -36.66 -0.67 -20.40
CA ILE A 135 -36.70 -1.68 -21.46
C ILE A 135 -36.04 -1.19 -22.75
N TRP A 136 -35.07 -0.29 -22.64
CA TRP A 136 -34.32 0.29 -23.74
C TRP A 136 -32.83 0.41 -23.38
N ARG A 137 -31.97 0.46 -24.40
CA ARG A 137 -30.52 0.65 -24.28
C ARG A 137 -30.14 2.09 -24.60
N ASP A 138 -29.27 2.68 -23.78
CA ASP A 138 -28.68 4.01 -24.00
C ASP A 138 -27.33 3.90 -24.76
N GLY A 139 -26.94 4.94 -25.49
CA GLY A 139 -25.61 5.04 -26.11
C GLY A 139 -25.39 4.14 -27.34
N GLN A 140 -26.45 3.68 -28.00
CA GLN A 140 -26.33 2.88 -29.22
C GLN A 140 -25.94 3.77 -30.40
N CYS A 141 -24.98 3.31 -31.22
CA CYS A 141 -24.70 3.97 -32.49
C CYS A 141 -25.94 3.93 -33.40
N CYS A 142 -26.37 5.08 -33.90
CA CYS A 142 -27.54 5.20 -34.76
C CYS A 142 -27.30 6.17 -35.91
N GLN A 143 -27.99 5.97 -37.03
CA GLN A 143 -27.96 6.86 -38.19
C GLN A 143 -29.33 7.48 -38.40
N ARG A 144 -29.37 8.77 -38.73
CA ARG A 144 -30.62 9.46 -39.05
C ARG A 144 -31.01 9.19 -40.50
N LEU A 145 -32.13 8.51 -40.71
CA LEU A 145 -32.63 8.17 -42.03
C LEU A 145 -33.35 9.37 -42.67
N PHE A 146 -34.49 9.80 -42.12
CA PHE A 146 -35.26 10.93 -42.68
C PHE A 146 -35.26 12.19 -41.79
N ARG A 147 -35.38 13.37 -42.43
CA ARG A 147 -35.72 14.64 -41.73
C ARG A 147 -37.20 15.00 -41.82
N ALA A 148 -37.93 14.38 -42.73
CA ALA A 148 -39.36 14.64 -42.94
C ALA A 148 -40.21 14.14 -41.76
N VAL A 149 -41.18 14.94 -41.34
CA VAL A 149 -42.13 14.59 -40.28
C VAL A 149 -42.96 13.38 -40.71
N GLY A 150 -43.15 12.42 -39.81
CA GLY A 150 -43.92 11.20 -40.07
C GLY A 150 -43.15 10.06 -40.74
N TRP A 151 -41.89 10.27 -41.13
CA TRP A 151 -41.01 9.23 -41.68
C TRP A 151 -40.08 8.64 -40.60
N PRO A 152 -39.61 7.38 -40.73
CA PRO A 152 -38.68 6.77 -39.77
C PRO A 152 -37.42 7.62 -39.59
N ALA A 153 -37.18 8.10 -38.37
CA ALA A 153 -36.14 9.09 -38.13
C ALA A 153 -34.75 8.46 -37.95
N TYR A 154 -34.65 7.32 -37.25
CA TYR A 154 -33.37 6.74 -36.86
C TYR A 154 -33.36 5.22 -37.06
N VAL A 155 -32.17 4.70 -37.37
CA VAL A 155 -31.88 3.27 -37.47
C VAL A 155 -30.71 2.97 -36.54
N ALA A 156 -30.82 1.90 -35.74
CA ALA A 156 -29.71 1.45 -34.92
C ALA A 156 -28.68 0.70 -35.79
N VAL A 157 -27.40 0.92 -35.53
CA VAL A 157 -26.30 0.17 -36.16
C VAL A 157 -25.76 -0.82 -35.12
N GLU A 158 -25.73 -2.11 -35.46
CA GLU A 158 -25.06 -3.14 -34.69
C GLU A 158 -23.56 -2.80 -34.66
N THR A 159 -23.06 -2.35 -33.52
CA THR A 159 -21.62 -2.23 -33.31
C THR A 159 -21.06 -3.63 -33.18
N SER A 160 -20.61 -4.24 -34.28
CA SER A 160 -19.60 -5.28 -34.18
C SER A 160 -18.33 -4.60 -33.69
N VAL A 161 -18.04 -4.74 -32.39
CA VAL A 161 -16.68 -4.47 -31.91
C VAL A 161 -15.83 -5.57 -32.54
N GLU A 162 -15.17 -5.26 -33.65
CA GLU A 162 -14.27 -6.18 -34.32
C GLU A 162 -13.27 -6.73 -33.29
N ALA A 163 -13.03 -8.05 -33.29
CA ALA A 163 -12.17 -8.70 -32.31
C ALA A 163 -10.75 -8.09 -32.22
N ALA A 164 -10.28 -7.42 -33.29
CA ALA A 164 -9.04 -6.67 -33.32
C ALA A 164 -9.04 -5.45 -32.38
N ASN A 165 -10.19 -4.79 -32.18
CA ASN A 165 -10.32 -3.64 -31.27
C ASN A 165 -10.40 -4.09 -29.79
N LEU A 166 -10.92 -5.29 -29.52
CA LEU A 166 -10.99 -5.84 -28.16
C LEU A 166 -9.62 -6.23 -27.59
N GLU A 167 -8.80 -6.87 -28.41
CA GLU A 167 -7.42 -7.21 -28.03
C GLU A 167 -6.60 -5.94 -27.81
N ASP A 168 -6.76 -4.91 -28.64
CA ASP A 168 -6.09 -3.62 -28.50
C ASP A 168 -6.49 -2.88 -27.20
N ILE A 169 -7.79 -2.88 -26.85
CA ILE A 169 -8.27 -2.34 -25.57
C ILE A 169 -7.65 -3.09 -24.38
N SER A 170 -7.64 -4.43 -24.42
CA SER A 170 -7.10 -5.27 -23.34
C SER A 170 -5.60 -5.03 -23.15
N GLN A 171 -4.82 -5.04 -24.24
CA GLN A 171 -3.38 -4.79 -24.22
C GLN A 171 -3.06 -3.41 -23.68
N ARG A 172 -3.85 -2.40 -24.06
CA ARG A 172 -3.66 -1.03 -23.62
C ARG A 172 -3.94 -0.84 -22.12
N VAL A 173 -5.05 -1.39 -21.60
CA VAL A 173 -5.35 -1.32 -20.15
C VAL A 173 -4.27 -2.04 -19.34
N LYS A 174 -3.76 -3.18 -19.82
CA LYS A 174 -2.66 -3.91 -19.18
C LYS A 174 -1.34 -3.13 -19.22
N ALA A 175 -1.03 -2.44 -20.33
CA ALA A 175 0.15 -1.59 -20.46
C ALA A 175 0.10 -0.36 -19.53
N ASP A 176 -1.04 0.34 -19.48
CA ASP A 176 -1.25 1.49 -18.59
C ASP A 176 -1.08 1.07 -17.11
N ARG A 177 -1.61 -0.09 -16.73
CA ARG A 177 -1.46 -0.66 -15.39
C ARG A 177 0.00 -0.97 -15.05
N GLN A 178 0.77 -1.52 -15.99
CA GLN A 178 2.19 -1.80 -15.79
C GLN A 178 3.01 -0.52 -15.62
N HIS A 179 2.77 0.49 -16.47
CA HIS A 179 3.42 1.80 -16.37
C HIS A 179 3.18 2.44 -15.01
N GLN A 180 1.92 2.47 -14.54
CA GLN A 180 1.58 3.01 -13.22
C GLN A 180 2.24 2.24 -12.06
N ARG A 181 2.40 0.91 -12.19
CA ARG A 181 3.14 0.11 -11.19
C ARG A 181 4.62 0.47 -11.13
N GLU A 182 5.27 0.61 -12.28
CA GLU A 182 6.69 1.01 -12.37
C GLU A 182 6.90 2.43 -11.83
N GLU A 183 6.02 3.38 -12.19
CA GLU A 183 6.06 4.73 -11.64
C GLU A 183 5.87 4.76 -10.12
N ARG A 184 5.00 3.89 -9.57
CA ARG A 184 4.81 3.74 -8.13
C ARG A 184 6.07 3.19 -7.45
N GLU A 185 6.70 2.16 -8.00
CA GLU A 185 7.93 1.60 -7.45
C GLU A 185 9.05 2.66 -7.46
N ALA A 186 9.17 3.42 -8.54
CA ALA A 186 10.11 4.52 -8.66
C ALA A 186 9.80 5.68 -7.69
N ALA A 187 8.52 5.99 -7.45
CA ALA A 187 8.09 7.00 -6.49
C ALA A 187 8.35 6.57 -5.04
N MET A 188 8.07 5.31 -4.69
CA MET A 188 8.38 4.77 -3.36
C MET A 188 9.88 4.73 -3.09
N ALA A 189 10.71 4.44 -4.10
CA ALA A 189 12.16 4.51 -3.97
C ALA A 189 12.68 5.92 -3.62
N LYS A 190 11.94 6.97 -4.00
CA LYS A 190 12.27 8.38 -3.71
C LYS A 190 11.61 8.91 -2.43
N GLU A 191 10.79 8.12 -1.73
CA GLU A 191 10.08 8.55 -0.53
C GLU A 191 11.06 8.87 0.61
N LYS A 192 11.02 10.13 1.06
CA LYS A 192 11.80 10.62 2.20
C LYS A 192 11.08 10.28 3.51
N ILE A 193 11.85 10.03 4.57
CA ILE A 193 11.29 9.84 5.91
C ILE A 193 10.64 11.16 6.35
N LYS A 194 9.33 11.11 6.65
CA LYS A 194 8.53 12.24 7.13
C LYS A 194 8.28 12.11 8.62
N GLU A 195 7.94 13.23 9.24
CA GLU A 195 7.48 13.25 10.62
C GLU A 195 6.16 12.48 10.74
N GLY A 196 6.00 11.72 11.83
CA GLY A 196 4.81 10.90 12.05
C GLY A 196 3.58 11.77 12.30
N ILE A 197 2.40 11.28 11.89
CA ILE A 197 1.13 11.92 12.24
C ILE A 197 0.89 11.73 13.75
N ARG A 198 0.43 12.77 14.46
CA ARG A 198 0.20 12.79 15.92
C ARG A 198 -0.67 11.61 16.42
N SER A 199 -1.57 11.10 15.59
CA SER A 199 -2.43 9.93 15.86
C SER A 199 -1.75 8.56 15.72
N GLN A 200 -0.50 8.51 15.22
CA GLN A 200 0.34 7.32 15.06
C GLN A 200 1.63 7.35 15.91
N ALA A 201 1.62 8.08 17.02
CA ALA A 201 2.77 8.17 17.94
C ALA A 201 3.14 6.78 18.51
N ASP A 202 4.26 6.20 18.04
CA ASP A 202 4.85 5.01 18.63
C ASP A 202 5.78 5.45 19.79
N PRO A 203 5.49 5.12 21.06
CA PRO A 203 6.37 5.40 22.21
C PRO A 203 7.81 4.97 22.01
N TRP A 204 8.02 3.91 21.26
CA TRP A 204 9.35 3.43 20.94
C TRP A 204 10.09 4.43 20.04
N LEU A 205 9.43 5.01 19.04
CA LEU A 205 10.02 5.97 18.10
C LEU A 205 10.19 7.37 18.71
N GLU A 206 9.28 7.79 19.57
CA GLU A 206 9.44 9.02 20.36
C GLU A 206 10.65 8.89 21.30
N LEU A 207 10.75 7.77 22.01
CA LEU A 207 11.83 7.52 22.96
C LEU A 207 13.19 7.42 22.26
N THR A 208 13.25 6.78 21.10
CA THR A 208 14.50 6.59 20.37
C THR A 208 14.91 7.80 19.53
N GLY A 209 13.98 8.71 19.22
CA GLY A 209 14.24 9.88 18.38
C GLY A 209 14.66 9.55 16.95
N TRP A 210 14.38 8.34 16.45
CA TRP A 210 14.87 7.91 15.14
C TRP A 210 14.22 8.67 13.97
N VAL A 211 12.93 8.99 14.09
CA VAL A 211 12.18 9.71 13.06
C VAL A 211 12.73 11.13 12.86
N PRO A 212 12.85 11.98 13.89
CA PRO A 212 13.41 13.32 13.71
C PRO A 212 14.88 13.29 13.24
N HIS A 213 15.68 12.32 13.71
CA HIS A 213 17.08 12.19 13.30
C HIS A 213 17.26 11.88 11.80
N LEU A 214 16.41 11.03 11.24
CA LEU A 214 16.52 10.56 9.84
C LEU A 214 15.57 11.29 8.89
N GLN A 215 14.92 12.35 9.35
CA GLN A 215 13.95 13.13 8.59
C GLN A 215 14.56 13.71 7.31
N GLY A 216 13.79 13.69 6.22
CA GLY A 216 14.20 14.28 4.94
C GLY A 216 15.17 13.44 4.11
N ILE A 217 15.63 12.30 4.63
CA ILE A 217 16.54 11.39 3.93
C ILE A 217 15.73 10.29 3.24
N PRO A 218 16.03 9.95 1.97
CA PRO A 218 15.36 8.86 1.29
C PRO A 218 15.55 7.53 2.02
N ARG A 219 14.44 6.86 2.35
CA ARG A 219 14.47 5.58 3.09
C ARG A 219 15.29 4.53 2.35
N ALA A 220 15.08 4.42 1.03
CA ALA A 220 15.79 3.47 0.18
C ALA A 220 17.32 3.68 0.23
N ALA A 221 17.77 4.94 0.29
CA ALA A 221 19.19 5.26 0.41
C ALA A 221 19.78 4.75 1.74
N LEU A 222 19.06 4.88 2.86
CA LEU A 222 19.51 4.36 4.16
C LEU A 222 19.50 2.84 4.24
N LEU A 223 18.51 2.19 3.63
CA LEU A 223 18.46 0.73 3.53
C LEU A 223 19.62 0.18 2.71
N ARG A 224 19.89 0.78 1.54
CA ARG A 224 21.07 0.46 0.73
C ARG A 224 22.36 0.73 1.51
N ALA A 225 22.45 1.86 2.21
CA ALA A 225 23.65 2.24 2.96
C ALA A 225 24.06 1.17 3.99
N LYS A 226 23.11 0.56 4.70
CA LYS A 226 23.39 -0.44 5.75
C LYS A 226 23.55 -1.89 5.26
N GLN A 227 23.28 -2.18 3.99
CA GLN A 227 23.37 -3.55 3.46
C GLN A 227 24.83 -4.02 3.31
N PRO A 228 25.20 -5.22 3.76
CA PRO A 228 26.51 -5.80 3.49
C PRO A 228 26.75 -6.05 1.99
N VAL A 229 28.00 -5.95 1.53
CA VAL A 229 28.38 -6.20 0.12
C VAL A 229 28.12 -7.67 -0.26
N GLY A 230 27.45 -7.90 -1.40
CA GLY A 230 27.08 -9.23 -1.92
C GLY A 230 25.64 -9.67 -1.63
N GLY A 231 24.75 -8.71 -1.30
CA GLY A 231 23.32 -8.97 -1.03
C GLY A 231 22.36 -8.69 -2.19
N GLU A 232 22.78 -7.96 -3.24
CA GLU A 232 21.97 -7.67 -4.42
C GLU A 232 22.58 -8.37 -5.64
N ILE A 233 21.77 -9.23 -6.28
CA ILE A 233 22.00 -9.77 -7.61
C ILE A 233 20.98 -9.03 -8.48
N ASP A 234 21.42 -8.33 -9.53
CA ASP A 234 20.47 -7.73 -10.47
C ASP A 234 19.63 -8.85 -11.16
N ALA A 235 18.55 -8.49 -11.84
CA ALA A 235 17.71 -9.46 -12.59
C ALA A 235 18.49 -10.27 -13.66
N HIS A 236 19.76 -9.95 -13.90
CA HIS A 236 20.66 -10.54 -14.89
C HIS A 236 21.89 -11.23 -14.26
N GLY A 237 21.93 -11.43 -12.93
CA GLY A 237 23.02 -12.16 -12.28
C GLY A 237 24.31 -11.36 -12.02
N ARG A 238 24.31 -10.03 -12.18
CA ARG A 238 25.49 -9.17 -11.98
C ARG A 238 25.42 -8.40 -10.66
N GLU A 239 26.56 -8.32 -9.98
CA GLU A 239 26.73 -7.40 -8.84
C GLU A 239 26.75 -5.97 -9.37
N GLU A 240 25.78 -5.15 -8.96
CA GLU A 240 25.82 -3.70 -9.22
C GLU A 240 26.91 -3.10 -8.33
N VAL A 241 28.11 -2.90 -8.89
CA VAL A 241 29.23 -2.29 -8.16
C VAL A 241 29.02 -0.78 -8.16
N ALA A 242 28.41 -0.27 -7.09
CA ALA A 242 28.47 1.17 -6.81
C ALA A 242 29.94 1.62 -6.73
N LEU A 243 30.26 2.77 -7.35
CA LEU A 243 31.61 3.33 -7.44
C LEU A 243 32.34 3.47 -6.08
N ASP A 244 31.63 3.50 -4.95
CA ASP A 244 32.16 3.71 -3.60
C ASP A 244 32.43 2.43 -2.79
N ASP A 245 32.01 1.25 -3.26
CA ASP A 245 32.17 -0.03 -2.55
C ASP A 245 33.56 -0.67 -2.73
N THR A 246 34.46 0.01 -3.45
CA THR A 246 35.86 -0.41 -3.64
C THR A 246 36.58 -0.53 -2.28
N GLY A 247 36.92 -1.75 -1.89
CA GLY A 247 37.55 -2.07 -0.60
C GLY A 247 36.57 -2.34 0.55
N LEU A 248 35.27 -2.01 0.42
CA LEU A 248 34.29 -2.24 1.48
C LEU A 248 34.12 -3.73 1.80
N ARG A 249 34.16 -4.60 0.78
CA ARG A 249 34.12 -6.06 0.97
C ARG A 249 35.26 -6.57 1.85
N ASP A 250 36.46 -6.04 1.66
CA ASP A 250 37.64 -6.44 2.43
C ASP A 250 37.54 -5.97 3.89
N VAL A 251 37.03 -4.76 4.09
CA VAL A 251 36.75 -4.17 5.41
C VAL A 251 35.68 -4.97 6.15
N CYS A 252 34.58 -5.35 5.48
CA CYS A 252 33.53 -6.18 6.07
C CYS A 252 34.09 -7.54 6.52
N LYS A 253 34.88 -8.19 5.65
CA LYS A 253 35.53 -9.47 5.98
C LYS A 253 36.54 -9.32 7.12
N ALA A 254 37.31 -8.23 7.17
CA ALA A 254 38.24 -7.94 8.26
C ALA A 254 37.48 -7.76 9.58
N MET A 255 36.37 -7.01 9.58
CA MET A 255 35.53 -6.83 10.77
C MET A 255 34.94 -8.16 11.25
N GLU A 256 34.48 -9.03 10.35
CA GLU A 256 33.98 -10.36 10.73
C GLU A 256 35.05 -11.27 11.33
N ARG A 257 36.29 -11.23 10.80
CA ARG A 257 37.42 -12.00 11.36
C ARG A 257 37.83 -11.44 12.72
N LEU A 258 37.90 -10.12 12.84
CA LEU A 258 38.18 -9.43 14.10
C LEU A 258 37.18 -9.83 15.18
N ILE A 259 35.88 -9.83 14.87
CA ILE A 259 34.84 -10.21 15.84
C ILE A 259 35.02 -11.67 16.29
N ARG A 260 35.33 -12.60 15.38
CA ARG A 260 35.63 -13.99 15.74
C ARG A 260 36.82 -14.08 16.69
N LYS A 261 37.95 -13.43 16.36
CA LYS A 261 39.13 -13.34 17.23
C LYS A 261 38.79 -12.73 18.59
N ALA A 262 37.91 -11.74 18.63
CA ALA A 262 37.49 -11.09 19.86
C ALA A 262 36.71 -12.03 20.78
N PHE A 263 35.77 -12.83 20.24
CA PHE A 263 35.09 -13.86 21.02
C PHE A 263 36.07 -14.98 21.46
N ASP A 264 36.94 -15.44 20.56
CA ASP A 264 37.90 -16.52 20.86
C ASP A 264 38.90 -16.13 21.95
N SER A 265 39.32 -14.85 21.98
CA SER A 265 40.26 -14.31 22.97
C SER A 265 39.61 -13.90 24.29
N SER A 266 38.28 -13.79 24.36
CA SER A 266 37.54 -13.42 25.57
C SER A 266 37.29 -14.62 26.49
N GLN A 267 38.33 -15.41 26.77
CA GLN A 267 38.26 -16.60 27.63
C GLN A 267 38.97 -16.35 28.96
N ALA A 268 38.49 -16.99 30.03
CA ALA A 268 39.02 -16.79 31.38
C ALA A 268 40.50 -17.20 31.46
N GLU A 269 40.87 -18.21 30.68
CA GLU A 269 42.22 -18.74 30.53
C GLU A 269 43.18 -17.77 29.81
N VAL A 270 42.64 -16.80 29.05
CA VAL A 270 43.41 -15.85 28.24
C VAL A 270 43.54 -14.50 28.93
N VAL A 271 42.42 -13.92 29.39
CA VAL A 271 42.40 -12.54 29.94
C VAL A 271 42.16 -12.50 31.45
N GLY A 272 41.92 -13.65 32.09
CA GLY A 272 41.59 -13.75 33.51
C GLY A 272 40.09 -13.56 33.79
N ARG A 273 39.59 -14.26 34.81
CA ARG A 273 38.18 -14.22 35.22
C ARG A 273 37.71 -12.84 35.66
N LEU A 274 38.53 -12.11 36.43
CA LEU A 274 38.21 -10.76 36.92
C LEU A 274 37.97 -9.76 35.78
N THR A 275 38.72 -9.89 34.67
CA THR A 275 38.56 -9.08 33.46
C THR A 275 37.21 -9.33 32.79
N LEU A 276 36.74 -10.59 32.79
CA LEU A 276 35.43 -10.94 32.24
C LEU A 276 34.27 -10.52 33.15
N GLU A 277 34.47 -10.52 34.47
CA GLU A 277 33.47 -10.03 35.44
C GLU A 277 33.29 -8.52 35.35
N ILE A 278 34.39 -7.76 35.19
CA ILE A 278 34.32 -6.30 35.14
C ILE A 278 33.67 -5.77 33.86
N ILE A 279 33.97 -6.35 32.69
CA ILE A 279 33.32 -5.95 31.43
C ILE A 279 31.83 -6.32 31.39
N GLU A 280 31.42 -7.33 32.17
CA GLU A 280 30.01 -7.71 32.25
C GLU A 280 29.19 -6.78 33.12
N ARG A 281 29.84 -5.95 33.97
CA ARG A 281 29.17 -5.00 34.85
C ARG A 281 28.24 -4.08 34.08
N ARG A 282 27.12 -3.76 34.73
CA ARG A 282 26.09 -2.88 34.15
C ARG A 282 26.28 -1.43 34.55
N GLU A 283 26.71 -1.18 35.78
CA GLU A 283 26.83 0.15 36.40
C GLU A 283 28.26 0.34 36.91
N ALA A 284 28.82 1.53 36.70
CA ALA A 284 30.13 1.89 37.22
C ALA A 284 30.11 1.88 38.76
N GLY A 285 31.12 1.24 39.38
CA GLY A 285 31.24 1.19 40.85
C GLY A 285 30.30 0.23 41.59
N ALA A 286 29.48 -0.58 40.92
CA ALA A 286 28.60 -1.56 41.58
C ALA A 286 29.38 -2.65 42.34
N GLU A 287 28.91 -2.98 43.56
CA GLU A 287 29.59 -3.90 44.49
C GLU A 287 29.65 -5.36 44.01
N SER A 288 28.69 -5.82 43.20
CA SER A 288 28.60 -7.22 42.80
C SER A 288 28.16 -7.41 41.34
N ASN A 289 29.09 -7.91 40.52
CA ASN A 289 28.73 -8.73 39.37
C ASN A 289 29.63 -9.96 39.36
N GLU A 290 29.15 -11.07 39.90
CA GLU A 290 29.91 -12.32 40.03
C GLU A 290 29.90 -13.15 38.72
N ARG A 291 29.16 -12.70 37.70
CA ARG A 291 29.00 -13.44 36.45
C ARG A 291 30.01 -12.94 35.40
N PRO A 292 30.98 -13.78 34.97
CA PRO A 292 31.90 -13.41 33.91
C PRO A 292 31.16 -13.31 32.57
N PHE A 293 31.64 -12.43 31.70
CA PHE A 293 31.24 -12.36 30.30
C PHE A 293 31.33 -13.73 29.64
N TYR A 294 30.23 -14.15 29.02
CA TYR A 294 30.16 -15.43 28.31
C TYR A 294 30.55 -15.25 26.84
N SER A 295 31.67 -15.84 26.44
CA SER A 295 32.21 -15.74 25.07
C SER A 295 31.95 -16.96 24.19
N ARG A 296 31.58 -18.11 24.77
CA ARG A 296 31.42 -19.41 24.07
C ARG A 296 30.10 -19.51 23.28
N HIS A 297 29.81 -18.52 22.45
CA HIS A 297 28.63 -18.53 21.58
C HIS A 297 28.77 -19.52 20.42
N ARG A 298 27.65 -20.08 19.95
CA ARG A 298 27.63 -20.88 18.71
C ARG A 298 28.06 -20.02 17.52
N VAL A 299 28.78 -20.61 16.56
CA VAL A 299 29.28 -19.93 15.35
C VAL A 299 28.17 -19.17 14.61
N GLY A 300 26.98 -19.78 14.48
CA GLY A 300 25.82 -19.12 13.85
C GLY A 300 25.34 -17.87 14.59
N THR A 301 25.46 -17.83 15.93
CA THR A 301 25.14 -16.65 16.74
C THR A 301 26.17 -15.54 16.53
N ILE A 302 27.46 -15.88 16.52
CA ILE A 302 28.53 -14.92 16.26
C ILE A 302 28.35 -14.30 14.86
N LYS A 303 28.03 -15.11 13.83
CA LYS A 303 27.71 -14.62 12.48
C LYS A 303 26.57 -13.60 12.48
N LYS A 304 25.45 -13.91 13.15
CA LYS A 304 24.30 -13.00 13.28
C LYS A 304 24.67 -11.69 13.99
N TYR A 305 25.54 -11.76 15.00
CA TYR A 305 25.97 -10.58 15.74
C TYR A 305 26.92 -9.72 14.90
N SER A 306 27.86 -10.33 14.19
CA SER A 306 28.77 -9.64 13.28
C SER A 306 28.04 -8.84 12.22
N GLN A 307 26.97 -9.39 11.66
CA GLN A 307 26.14 -8.70 10.65
C GLN A 307 25.63 -7.34 11.12
N LYS A 308 25.28 -7.18 12.42
CA LYS A 308 24.76 -5.90 12.94
C LYS A 308 25.83 -4.81 12.95
N LEU A 309 27.06 -5.16 13.33
CA LEU A 309 28.19 -4.22 13.32
C LEU A 309 28.65 -3.92 11.90
N VAL A 310 28.70 -4.94 11.04
CA VAL A 310 29.01 -4.78 9.61
C VAL A 310 28.00 -3.85 8.95
N SER A 311 26.71 -3.96 9.25
CA SER A 311 25.71 -3.03 8.72
C SER A 311 25.94 -1.57 9.15
N ILE A 312 26.35 -1.33 10.40
CA ILE A 312 26.73 0.02 10.85
C ILE A 312 27.99 0.49 10.11
N LEU A 313 28.97 -0.38 9.93
CA LEU A 313 30.20 -0.06 9.20
C LEU A 313 29.94 0.28 7.73
N CYS A 314 29.09 -0.49 7.04
CA CYS A 314 28.63 -0.19 5.68
C CYS A 314 27.93 1.17 5.61
N TYR A 315 27.03 1.42 6.57
CA TYR A 315 26.31 2.68 6.65
C TYR A 315 27.27 3.88 6.80
N LEU A 316 28.22 3.80 7.73
CA LEU A 316 29.22 4.85 7.92
C LEU A 316 30.12 5.00 6.69
N TRP A 317 30.55 3.90 6.08
CA TRP A 317 31.37 3.91 4.88
C TRP A 317 30.69 4.67 3.74
N ARG A 318 29.45 4.32 3.42
CA ARG A 318 28.71 4.89 2.27
C ARG A 318 28.24 6.31 2.51
N THR A 319 27.93 6.67 3.76
CA THR A 319 27.46 8.03 4.08
C THR A 319 28.58 9.02 4.39
N TYR A 320 29.82 8.56 4.60
CA TYR A 320 30.95 9.41 5.01
C TYR A 320 31.16 10.63 4.09
N ASP A 321 31.15 10.41 2.77
CA ASP A 321 31.44 11.44 1.76
C ASP A 321 30.17 12.03 1.12
N GLN A 322 28.97 11.68 1.63
CA GLN A 322 27.71 12.13 1.05
C GLN A 322 27.34 13.54 1.53
N ILE A 323 26.85 14.36 0.59
CA ILE A 323 26.37 15.72 0.86
C ILE A 323 25.09 15.68 1.70
N GLU A 324 24.13 14.82 1.33
CA GLU A 324 22.86 14.62 2.06
C GLU A 324 22.96 13.43 3.04
N ARG A 325 23.99 13.40 3.89
CA ARG A 325 24.15 12.34 4.90
C ARG A 325 23.33 12.63 6.18
N PRO A 326 22.96 11.61 6.97
CA PRO A 326 22.37 11.83 8.29
C PRO A 326 23.25 12.70 9.19
N PRO A 327 22.66 13.50 10.10
CA PRO A 327 23.34 14.60 10.81
C PRO A 327 24.27 14.15 11.96
N TYR A 328 24.92 12.99 11.82
CA TYR A 328 25.94 12.55 12.78
C TYR A 328 27.25 13.31 12.61
N LYS A 329 28.02 13.40 13.70
CA LYS A 329 29.33 14.06 13.76
C LYS A 329 30.40 13.06 14.16
N LEU A 330 31.51 13.09 13.42
CA LEU A 330 32.71 12.33 13.76
C LEU A 330 33.64 13.22 14.57
N THR A 331 34.20 12.69 15.65
CA THR A 331 35.32 13.36 16.33
C THR A 331 36.55 13.34 15.42
N GLY A 332 37.51 14.26 15.62
CA GLY A 332 38.73 14.28 14.80
C GLY A 332 39.48 12.93 14.78
N ARG A 333 39.43 12.18 15.89
CA ARG A 333 39.97 10.81 15.97
C ARG A 333 39.15 9.82 15.14
N GLN A 334 37.83 9.86 15.21
CA GLN A 334 36.95 8.98 14.44
C GLN A 334 37.07 9.23 12.94
N ASP A 335 37.14 10.49 12.54
CA ASP A 335 37.31 10.92 11.15
C ASP A 335 38.64 10.42 10.57
N ALA A 336 39.75 10.68 11.25
CA ALA A 336 41.07 10.19 10.82
C ALA A 336 41.13 8.66 10.70
N LEU A 337 40.50 7.94 11.64
CA LEU A 337 40.44 6.47 11.61
C LEU A 337 39.61 5.96 10.43
N LEU A 338 38.41 6.51 10.21
CA LEU A 338 37.54 6.10 9.10
C LEU A 338 38.17 6.44 7.74
N TRP A 339 38.78 7.62 7.62
CA TRP A 339 39.53 8.02 6.44
C TRP A 339 40.69 7.06 6.16
N SER A 340 41.53 6.77 7.18
CA SER A 340 42.66 5.83 7.02
C SER A 340 42.21 4.42 6.67
N LEU A 341 41.08 3.96 7.22
CA LEU A 341 40.49 2.66 6.90
C LEU A 341 40.08 2.60 5.42
N LYS A 342 39.45 3.67 4.90
CA LYS A 342 39.11 3.79 3.47
C LYS A 342 40.36 3.74 2.58
N GLN A 343 41.44 4.42 2.96
CA GLN A 343 42.68 4.41 2.18
C GLN A 343 43.30 3.01 2.13
N ILE A 344 43.49 2.38 3.30
CA ILE A 344 44.10 1.04 3.41
C ILE A 344 43.30 0.02 2.60
N ALA A 345 41.98 0.04 2.70
CA ALA A 345 41.10 -0.87 1.98
C ALA A 345 41.16 -0.73 0.44
N ARG A 346 41.45 0.48 -0.06
CA ARG A 346 41.56 0.78 -1.49
C ARG A 346 42.95 0.51 -2.06
N THR A 347 43.96 0.36 -1.21
CA THR A 347 45.31 0.00 -1.67
C THR A 347 45.37 -1.41 -2.25
N ALA A 348 46.27 -1.64 -3.20
CA ALA A 348 46.59 -2.97 -3.72
C ALA A 348 47.62 -3.73 -2.87
N ASP A 349 48.24 -3.06 -1.90
CA ASP A 349 49.30 -3.61 -1.05
C ASP A 349 48.73 -4.60 -0.03
N ALA A 350 49.09 -5.87 -0.17
CA ALA A 350 48.66 -6.93 0.74
C ALA A 350 49.15 -6.71 2.18
N ALA A 351 50.35 -6.15 2.37
CA ALA A 351 50.92 -5.89 3.69
C ALA A 351 50.15 -4.79 4.43
N GLN A 352 49.70 -3.76 3.71
CA GLN A 352 48.83 -2.73 4.29
C GLN A 352 47.44 -3.30 4.63
N LYS A 353 46.90 -4.21 3.81
CA LYS A 353 45.60 -4.85 4.09
C LYS A 353 45.60 -5.73 5.35
N GLU A 354 46.75 -6.20 5.83
CA GLU A 354 46.86 -6.90 7.12
C GLU A 354 46.47 -5.99 8.30
N GLN A 355 46.61 -4.66 8.16
CA GLN A 355 46.25 -3.68 9.18
C GLN A 355 44.73 -3.40 9.26
N LEU A 356 43.92 -3.93 8.34
CA LEU A 356 42.48 -3.65 8.30
C LEU A 356 41.77 -4.07 9.60
N GLU A 357 42.14 -5.21 10.18
CA GLU A 357 41.53 -5.68 11.43
C GLU A 357 41.84 -4.74 12.59
N GLU A 358 43.10 -4.30 12.71
CA GLU A 358 43.52 -3.35 13.74
C GLU A 358 42.83 -1.98 13.58
N ARG A 359 42.72 -1.49 12.34
CA ARG A 359 42.05 -0.21 12.04
C ARG A 359 40.57 -0.27 12.33
N CYS A 360 39.88 -1.36 11.98
CA CYS A 360 38.49 -1.61 12.36
C CYS A 360 38.32 -1.61 13.89
N LEU A 361 39.23 -2.26 14.62
CA LEU A 361 39.19 -2.31 16.09
C LEU A 361 39.34 -0.91 16.70
N ARG A 362 40.36 -0.14 16.27
CA ARG A 362 40.59 1.23 16.74
C ARG A 362 39.42 2.15 16.42
N LEU A 363 38.83 2.04 15.23
CA LEU A 363 37.64 2.80 14.84
C LEU A 363 36.46 2.46 15.77
N TRP A 364 36.19 1.17 16.02
CA TRP A 364 35.09 0.76 16.88
C TRP A 364 35.26 1.24 18.33
N MET A 365 36.48 1.19 18.86
CA MET A 365 36.78 1.75 20.19
C MET A 365 36.53 3.26 20.23
N ALA A 366 36.97 4.00 19.20
CA ALA A 366 36.71 5.44 19.11
C ALA A 366 35.22 5.77 18.96
N LEU A 367 34.43 4.91 18.33
CA LEU A 367 32.97 5.06 18.22
C LEU A 367 32.25 4.83 19.56
N LEU A 368 32.74 3.89 20.37
CA LEU A 368 32.23 3.63 21.72
C LEU A 368 32.63 4.73 22.71
N ASP A 369 33.87 5.22 22.62
CA ASP A 369 34.43 6.30 23.43
C ASP A 369 34.02 7.68 22.89
N HIS A 370 32.71 7.91 22.82
CA HIS A 370 32.09 9.15 22.39
C HIS A 370 31.22 9.71 23.51
N THR A 371 31.33 11.01 23.76
CA THR A 371 30.51 11.71 24.76
C THR A 371 29.20 12.17 24.12
N LEU A 372 28.06 11.72 24.65
CA LEU A 372 26.75 12.19 24.20
C LEU A 372 26.44 13.53 24.86
N LEU A 373 26.12 14.54 24.04
CA LEU A 373 25.75 15.89 24.47
C LEU A 373 24.23 16.08 24.29
N ASP A 374 23.78 17.25 23.81
CA ASP A 374 22.35 17.59 23.69
C ASP A 374 21.56 16.71 22.72
N ASP A 375 22.23 16.17 21.69
CA ASP A 375 21.65 15.24 20.72
C ASP A 375 22.46 13.95 20.67
N GLU A 376 21.83 12.85 21.06
CA GLU A 376 22.46 11.53 21.11
C GLU A 376 22.83 10.99 19.73
N HIS A 377 22.14 11.41 18.66
CA HIS A 377 22.39 10.94 17.30
C HIS A 377 23.51 11.69 16.59
N GLN A 378 24.11 12.70 17.24
CA GLN A 378 25.43 13.20 16.83
C GLN A 378 26.48 12.09 16.90
N SER A 379 26.29 11.08 17.75
CA SER A 379 27.13 9.88 17.72
C SER A 379 26.87 9.08 16.44
N ALA A 380 27.91 8.94 15.62
CA ALA A 380 27.89 8.09 14.42
C ALA A 380 27.43 6.65 14.71
N LEU A 381 27.79 6.12 15.89
CA LEU A 381 27.34 4.79 16.33
C LEU A 381 25.83 4.76 16.57
N LEU A 382 25.27 5.72 17.32
CA LEU A 382 23.83 5.76 17.59
C LEU A 382 22.99 6.11 16.36
N SER A 383 23.52 6.95 15.47
CA SER A 383 22.96 7.14 14.13
C SER A 383 22.89 5.82 13.34
N GLY A 384 23.97 5.03 13.37
CA GLY A 384 23.97 3.69 12.80
C GLY A 384 22.94 2.75 13.46
N VAL A 385 22.77 2.83 14.78
CA VAL A 385 21.73 2.07 15.51
C VAL A 385 20.32 2.50 15.09
N ALA A 386 20.07 3.79 14.86
CA ALA A 386 18.80 4.29 14.34
C ALA A 386 18.48 3.71 12.95
N VAL A 387 19.49 3.65 12.08
CA VAL A 387 19.37 3.06 10.73
C VAL A 387 19.13 1.54 10.80
N LEU A 388 19.69 0.83 11.78
CA LEU A 388 19.32 -0.58 12.03
C LEU A 388 17.85 -0.73 12.43
N GLY A 389 17.24 0.30 13.02
CA GLY A 389 15.83 0.38 13.38
C GLY A 389 14.87 0.49 12.19
N LEU A 390 15.36 0.81 10.99
CA LEU A 390 14.55 0.80 9.78
C LEU A 390 14.24 -0.64 9.33
N LYS A 391 12.98 -0.95 9.05
CA LYS A 391 12.65 -2.19 8.33
C LYS A 391 12.88 -2.03 6.81
N PRO A 392 13.15 -3.10 6.05
CA PRO A 392 13.22 -3.01 4.59
C PRO A 392 11.86 -2.69 3.93
N ASP A 393 10.76 -2.99 4.61
CA ASP A 393 9.41 -2.92 4.08
C ASP A 393 8.64 -1.64 4.43
N HIS A 394 7.64 -1.27 3.62
CA HIS A 394 6.82 -0.06 3.81
C HIS A 394 5.51 -0.32 4.57
N HIS A 395 5.31 -1.50 5.16
CA HIS A 395 4.09 -1.82 5.91
C HIS A 395 4.24 -1.45 7.41
N GLY A 396 3.24 -0.73 7.95
CA GLY A 396 3.31 -0.15 9.30
C GLY A 396 4.05 1.20 9.34
N SER A 397 4.60 1.58 10.50
CA SER A 397 5.39 2.81 10.66
C SER A 397 6.73 2.77 9.91
N GLY A 398 7.13 1.61 9.37
CA GLY A 398 8.41 1.42 8.69
C GLY A 398 9.60 1.19 9.63
N TRP A 399 9.35 0.88 10.92
CA TRP A 399 10.38 0.73 11.95
C TRP A 399 10.28 -0.60 12.69
N VAL A 400 11.42 -1.09 13.20
CA VAL A 400 11.50 -2.29 14.01
C VAL A 400 10.92 -2.00 15.40
N PRO A 401 9.86 -2.71 15.83
CA PRO A 401 9.24 -2.47 17.12
C PRO A 401 10.18 -2.89 18.25
N ALA A 402 9.99 -2.29 19.44
CA ALA A 402 10.90 -2.44 20.57
C ALA A 402 11.26 -3.91 20.93
N HIS A 403 10.27 -4.80 20.97
CA HIS A 403 10.46 -6.21 21.31
C HIS A 403 11.32 -6.98 20.29
N GLU A 404 11.19 -6.67 18.99
CA GLU A 404 12.03 -7.22 17.92
C GLU A 404 13.42 -6.57 17.88
N PHE A 405 13.56 -5.33 18.39
CA PHE A 405 14.84 -4.61 18.40
C PHE A 405 15.75 -4.94 19.59
N SER A 406 15.19 -5.42 20.70
CA SER A 406 15.96 -5.84 21.90
C SER A 406 17.08 -6.87 21.59
N PRO A 407 16.86 -7.91 20.75
CA PRO A 407 17.93 -8.79 20.27
C PRO A 407 19.05 -8.06 19.53
N THR A 408 18.74 -7.07 18.68
CA THR A 408 19.73 -6.26 17.95
C THR A 408 20.61 -5.47 18.92
N LEU A 409 20.01 -4.80 19.90
CA LEU A 409 20.77 -4.10 20.95
C LEU A 409 21.64 -5.07 21.77
N SER A 410 21.12 -6.26 22.07
CA SER A 410 21.88 -7.28 22.80
C SER A 410 23.11 -7.74 22.01
N ALA A 411 22.98 -7.95 20.70
CA ALA A 411 24.09 -8.31 19.82
C ALA A 411 25.17 -7.21 19.79
N LEU A 412 24.78 -5.95 19.63
CA LEU A 412 25.71 -4.82 19.60
C LEU A 412 26.49 -4.67 20.92
N ILE A 413 25.78 -4.78 22.06
CA ILE A 413 26.38 -4.69 23.39
C ILE A 413 27.36 -5.85 23.61
N THR A 414 26.93 -7.09 23.36
CA THR A 414 27.75 -8.28 23.58
C THR A 414 29.00 -8.29 22.71
N THR A 415 28.88 -7.96 21.42
CA THR A 415 30.05 -7.90 20.54
C THR A 415 30.98 -6.75 20.91
N SER A 416 30.45 -5.60 21.31
CA SER A 416 31.27 -4.47 21.77
C SER A 416 32.08 -4.83 23.02
N LYS A 417 31.49 -5.58 23.97
CA LYS A 417 32.22 -6.11 25.14
C LYS A 417 33.37 -7.02 24.72
N ALA A 418 33.14 -7.96 23.81
CA ALA A 418 34.19 -8.83 23.28
C ALA A 418 35.32 -8.02 22.61
N LEU A 419 34.97 -6.99 21.81
CA LEU A 419 35.95 -6.13 21.16
C LEU A 419 36.79 -5.32 22.15
N VAL A 420 36.20 -4.82 23.25
CA VAL A 420 36.93 -4.12 24.32
C VAL A 420 37.94 -5.05 25.01
N VAL A 421 37.53 -6.28 25.32
CA VAL A 421 38.42 -7.30 25.92
C VAL A 421 39.57 -7.63 24.96
N HIS A 422 39.26 -7.82 23.68
CA HIS A 422 40.27 -8.08 22.66
C HIS A 422 41.24 -6.90 22.50
N TYR A 423 40.73 -5.67 22.48
CA TYR A 423 41.56 -4.46 22.38
C TYR A 423 42.50 -4.30 23.59
N ALA A 424 42.01 -4.55 24.80
CA ALA A 424 42.84 -4.55 26.00
C ALA A 424 43.95 -5.61 25.92
N ARG A 425 43.64 -6.80 25.40
CA ARG A 425 44.65 -7.86 25.17
C ARG A 425 45.73 -7.40 24.20
N CYS A 426 45.37 -6.85 23.04
CA CYS A 426 46.34 -6.35 22.06
C CYS A 426 47.23 -5.24 22.64
N GLN A 427 46.65 -4.28 23.37
CA GLN A 427 47.42 -3.23 24.04
C GLN A 427 48.39 -3.79 25.08
N ARG A 428 47.98 -4.81 25.84
CA ARG A 428 48.87 -5.48 26.78
C ARG A 428 50.01 -6.21 26.07
N GLU A 429 49.74 -6.94 25.00
CA GLU A 429 50.77 -7.63 24.21
C GLU A 429 51.80 -6.64 23.66
N GLU A 430 51.36 -5.50 23.13
CA GLU A 430 52.24 -4.40 22.68
C GLU A 430 53.05 -3.78 23.83
N ALA A 431 52.43 -3.58 25.00
CA ALA A 431 53.12 -3.03 26.17
C ALA A 431 54.19 -3.98 26.71
N LEU A 432 53.87 -5.28 26.79
CA LEU A 432 54.82 -6.33 27.21
C LEU A 432 56.03 -6.43 26.28
N GLN A 433 55.85 -6.16 24.98
CA GLN A 433 56.97 -6.12 24.03
C GLN A 433 57.88 -4.91 24.24
N LYS A 434 57.36 -3.80 24.76
CA LYS A 434 58.12 -2.57 25.00
C LYS A 434 58.81 -2.59 26.36
N ASP A 435 58.06 -2.93 27.40
CA ASP A 435 58.53 -3.00 28.79
C ASP A 435 57.62 -3.95 29.58
N ALA A 436 58.17 -5.11 29.96
CA ALA A 436 57.42 -6.14 30.67
C ALA A 436 57.07 -5.74 32.12
N ASP A 437 57.87 -4.87 32.74
CA ASP A 437 57.73 -4.54 34.17
C ASP A 437 56.65 -3.48 34.41
N THR A 438 56.39 -2.61 33.42
CA THR A 438 55.37 -1.55 33.49
C THR A 438 54.10 -1.85 32.68
N ALA A 439 54.06 -3.00 32.00
CA ALA A 439 52.91 -3.37 31.16
C ALA A 439 51.62 -3.51 31.99
N PRO A 440 50.57 -2.74 31.67
CA PRO A 440 49.31 -2.81 32.40
C PRO A 440 48.64 -4.17 32.20
N THR A 441 47.92 -4.61 33.21
CA THR A 441 47.15 -5.84 33.13
C THR A 441 45.92 -5.68 32.22
N ALA A 442 45.43 -6.79 31.67
CA ALA A 442 44.19 -6.78 30.89
C ALA A 442 43.00 -6.27 31.74
N TYR A 443 43.02 -6.59 33.04
CA TYR A 443 42.03 -6.10 34.00
C TYR A 443 42.04 -4.57 34.11
N GLU A 444 43.21 -3.95 34.30
CA GLU A 444 43.32 -2.49 34.44
C GLU A 444 42.86 -1.75 33.18
N LEU A 445 43.25 -2.25 32.00
CA LEU A 445 42.86 -1.68 30.71
C LEU A 445 41.35 -1.80 30.47
N VAL A 446 40.76 -2.96 30.75
CA VAL A 446 39.31 -3.17 30.61
C VAL A 446 38.53 -2.35 31.63
N ARG A 447 39.01 -2.25 32.88
CA ARG A 447 38.38 -1.40 33.91
C ARG A 447 38.30 0.04 33.47
N ASP A 448 39.43 0.61 33.02
CA ASP A 448 39.48 1.98 32.53
C ASP A 448 38.46 2.23 31.41
N MET A 449 38.44 1.37 30.39
CA MET A 449 37.47 1.50 29.30
C MET A 449 36.01 1.27 29.76
N ALA A 450 35.80 0.37 30.72
CA ALA A 450 34.46 0.05 31.19
C ALA A 450 33.83 1.19 31.98
N ASP A 451 34.62 1.82 32.85
CA ASP A 451 34.22 2.98 33.65
C ASP A 451 34.03 4.21 32.75
N ARG A 452 34.87 4.38 31.72
CA ARG A 452 34.75 5.52 30.78
C ARG A 452 33.55 5.41 29.86
N PHE A 453 33.29 4.25 29.24
CA PHE A 453 32.29 4.19 28.18
C PHE A 453 31.50 2.88 28.02
N MET A 454 31.71 1.81 28.80
CA MET A 454 30.95 0.55 28.62
C MET A 454 29.82 0.31 29.64
N THR A 455 29.73 1.10 30.69
CA THR A 455 28.72 0.95 31.75
C THR A 455 27.71 2.08 31.72
N LEU A 456 26.61 1.93 32.48
CA LEU A 456 25.78 3.07 32.85
C LEU A 456 26.64 3.99 33.73
N SER A 457 26.78 5.25 33.31
CA SER A 457 27.52 6.25 34.06
C SER A 457 26.87 6.48 35.43
N ASP A 458 27.70 6.77 36.41
CA ASP A 458 27.27 7.25 37.72
C ASP A 458 26.61 8.63 37.59
N PHE A 459 26.08 9.17 38.70
CA PHE A 459 25.36 10.44 38.70
C PHE A 459 26.17 11.63 38.15
N LYS A 460 27.50 11.53 38.09
CA LYS A 460 28.41 12.59 37.62
C LYS A 460 29.06 12.32 36.26
N GLY A 461 28.94 11.11 35.72
CA GLY A 461 29.59 10.71 34.48
C GLY A 461 28.81 11.09 33.23
N THR A 462 29.53 11.47 32.17
CA THR A 462 28.93 11.80 30.87
C THR A 462 28.42 10.55 30.16
N PRO A 463 27.22 10.58 29.55
CA PRO A 463 26.64 9.41 28.90
C PRO A 463 27.42 9.03 27.63
N SER A 464 27.65 7.74 27.43
CA SER A 464 28.25 7.15 26.22
C SER A 464 27.21 6.44 25.33
N PRO A 465 27.54 6.10 24.08
CA PRO A 465 26.72 5.23 23.24
C PRO A 465 26.32 3.92 23.93
N MET A 466 27.23 3.30 24.70
CA MET A 466 26.91 2.06 25.43
C MET A 466 25.86 2.30 26.52
N ASN A 467 25.99 3.41 27.27
CA ASN A 467 24.99 3.82 28.26
C ASN A 467 23.60 3.91 27.62
N ARG A 468 23.50 4.61 26.49
CA ARG A 468 22.23 4.75 25.76
C ARG A 468 21.70 3.40 25.24
N MET A 469 22.54 2.56 24.64
CA MET A 469 22.14 1.22 24.19
C MET A 469 21.65 0.32 25.35
N LEU A 470 22.29 0.38 26.53
CA LEU A 470 21.88 -0.34 27.73
C LEU A 470 20.50 0.13 28.25
N ARG A 471 20.25 1.44 28.23
CA ARG A 471 18.94 2.03 28.59
C ARG A 471 17.85 1.60 27.60
N LEU A 472 18.10 1.75 26.30
CA LEU A 472 17.16 1.33 25.24
C LEU A 472 16.82 -0.15 25.33
N ARG A 473 17.80 -1.02 25.58
CA ARG A 473 17.56 -2.47 25.73
C ARG A 473 16.66 -2.79 26.92
N THR A 474 16.87 -2.09 28.04
CA THR A 474 16.06 -2.26 29.25
C THR A 474 14.61 -1.85 29.00
N LEU A 475 14.42 -0.73 28.32
CA LEU A 475 13.10 -0.19 27.97
C LEU A 475 12.37 -1.10 26.97
N ALA A 476 13.07 -1.57 25.93
CA ALA A 476 12.53 -2.50 24.94
C ALA A 476 12.00 -3.80 25.58
N ARG A 477 12.77 -4.38 26.52
CA ARG A 477 12.35 -5.58 27.28
C ARG A 477 11.16 -5.31 28.20
N SER A 478 11.11 -4.13 28.82
CA SER A 478 9.99 -3.69 29.66
C SER A 478 8.69 -3.58 28.85
N GLN A 479 8.74 -2.95 27.67
CA GLN A 479 7.57 -2.79 26.79
C GLN A 479 7.05 -4.14 26.29
N SER A 480 7.94 -5.08 25.94
CA SER A 480 7.57 -6.43 25.52
C SER A 480 6.74 -7.20 26.56
N ARG A 481 6.94 -6.94 27.86
CA ARG A 481 6.27 -7.67 28.96
C ARG A 481 4.89 -7.10 29.35
N ARG A 482 4.52 -5.91 28.87
CA ARG A 482 3.35 -5.15 29.34
C ARG A 482 2.09 -5.27 28.45
N ARG A 483 2.11 -6.11 27.39
CA ARG A 483 0.97 -6.34 26.50
C ARG A 483 -0.01 -7.36 27.11
N ASN A 484 -1.07 -6.88 27.78
CA ASN A 484 -2.44 -7.45 27.86
C ASN A 484 -3.34 -6.66 28.84
N THR A 485 -4.60 -6.34 28.48
CA THR A 485 -5.69 -6.09 29.47
C THR A 485 -7.06 -6.39 28.84
N PRO A 486 -7.96 -7.14 29.51
CA PRO A 486 -9.30 -7.51 29.05
C PRO A 486 -10.41 -6.50 29.44
N GLY A 487 -11.54 -6.51 28.72
CA GLY A 487 -12.81 -5.85 29.07
C GLY A 487 -13.66 -6.70 30.02
N ILE A 488 -14.68 -6.09 30.65
CA ILE A 488 -15.55 -6.75 31.65
C ILE A 488 -16.77 -7.34 30.92
N VAL A 489 -16.88 -8.67 30.94
CA VAL A 489 -18.03 -9.43 30.40
C VAL A 489 -18.68 -10.16 31.57
N SER A 490 -20.01 -10.05 31.71
CA SER A 490 -20.77 -10.83 32.71
C SER A 490 -21.86 -11.68 32.06
N TRP A 491 -22.09 -12.86 32.61
CA TRP A 491 -23.05 -13.83 32.12
C TRP A 491 -24.25 -13.92 33.07
N ASP A 492 -25.46 -13.91 32.52
CA ASP A 492 -26.70 -14.30 33.21
C ASP A 492 -27.43 -15.38 32.41
N ARG A 493 -27.15 -16.65 32.73
CA ARG A 493 -27.67 -17.83 32.02
C ARG A 493 -27.41 -17.74 30.50
N ASP A 494 -28.47 -17.53 29.71
CA ASP A 494 -28.45 -17.43 28.25
C ASP A 494 -28.24 -15.99 27.75
N ARG A 495 -28.13 -15.01 28.66
CA ARG A 495 -27.92 -13.59 28.35
C ARG A 495 -26.48 -13.18 28.59
N LEU A 496 -25.86 -12.62 27.55
CA LEU A 496 -24.54 -11.99 27.61
C LEU A 496 -24.71 -10.51 27.94
N LEU A 497 -24.02 -10.01 28.97
CA LEU A 497 -23.91 -8.57 29.25
C LEU A 497 -22.50 -8.09 28.90
N VAL A 498 -22.43 -7.18 27.94
CA VAL A 498 -21.21 -6.45 27.57
C VAL A 498 -21.49 -4.97 27.79
N ASP A 499 -20.78 -4.37 28.73
CA ASP A 499 -21.04 -3.01 29.22
C ASP A 499 -22.52 -2.79 29.61
N LYS A 500 -23.27 -1.97 28.84
CA LYS A 500 -24.68 -1.61 29.08
C LYS A 500 -25.69 -2.39 28.23
N GLN A 501 -25.25 -3.37 27.44
CA GLN A 501 -26.11 -4.11 26.51
C GLN A 501 -26.29 -5.56 26.94
N SER A 502 -27.52 -6.08 26.83
CA SER A 502 -27.83 -7.49 27.10
C SER A 502 -28.58 -8.12 25.92
N PHE A 503 -28.12 -9.27 25.44
CA PHE A 503 -28.78 -10.05 24.39
C PHE A 503 -28.66 -11.55 24.68
N SER A 504 -29.57 -12.36 24.13
CA SER A 504 -29.47 -13.82 24.27
C SER A 504 -28.42 -14.41 23.32
N LEU A 505 -27.95 -15.64 23.59
CA LEU A 505 -27.09 -16.36 22.63
C LEU A 505 -27.82 -16.65 21.31
N ALA A 506 -29.14 -16.83 21.33
CA ALA A 506 -29.94 -17.00 20.12
C ALA A 506 -29.96 -15.71 19.27
N ASP A 507 -30.12 -14.55 19.91
CA ASP A 507 -30.07 -13.24 19.23
C ASP A 507 -28.69 -13.01 18.61
N LEU A 508 -27.62 -13.30 19.36
CA LEU A 508 -26.25 -13.18 18.87
C LEU A 508 -26.01 -14.08 17.65
N ARG A 509 -26.42 -15.35 17.71
CA ARG A 509 -26.27 -16.30 16.60
C ARG A 509 -27.05 -15.86 15.37
N SER A 510 -28.29 -15.41 15.54
CA SER A 510 -29.13 -14.92 14.45
C SER A 510 -28.52 -13.67 13.80
N MET A 511 -28.07 -12.72 14.61
CA MET A 511 -27.40 -11.51 14.13
C MET A 511 -26.11 -11.83 13.36
N VAL A 512 -25.23 -12.67 13.92
CA VAL A 512 -23.97 -13.06 13.26
C VAL A 512 -24.23 -13.79 11.95
N LYS A 513 -25.21 -14.72 11.93
CA LYS A 513 -25.60 -15.43 10.71
C LYS A 513 -26.14 -14.48 9.64
N GLY A 514 -27.04 -13.57 10.00
CA GLY A 514 -27.60 -12.58 9.08
C GLY A 514 -26.53 -11.62 8.52
N LEU A 515 -25.56 -11.21 9.35
CA LEU A 515 -24.42 -10.41 8.91
C LEU A 515 -23.52 -11.17 7.92
N TYR A 516 -23.24 -12.45 8.20
CA TYR A 516 -22.47 -13.29 7.29
C TYR A 516 -23.16 -13.48 5.93
N GLU A 517 -24.45 -13.82 5.91
CA GLU A 517 -25.23 -14.00 4.68
C GLU A 517 -25.28 -12.71 3.85
N THR A 518 -25.48 -11.57 4.52
CA THR A 518 -25.47 -10.25 3.88
C THR A 518 -24.10 -9.94 3.26
N ALA A 519 -23.02 -10.14 4.02
CA ALA A 519 -21.66 -9.88 3.56
C ALA A 519 -21.27 -10.79 2.39
N ARG A 520 -21.65 -12.07 2.43
CA ARG A 520 -21.42 -13.03 1.34
C ARG A 520 -22.11 -12.58 0.05
N TRP A 521 -23.40 -12.25 0.14
CA TRP A 521 -24.18 -11.78 -1.01
C TRP A 521 -23.58 -10.50 -1.62
N GLN A 522 -23.27 -9.52 -0.78
CA GLN A 522 -22.66 -8.26 -1.21
C GLN A 522 -21.29 -8.47 -1.85
N LEU A 523 -20.44 -9.32 -1.26
CA LEU A 523 -19.14 -9.64 -1.84
C LEU A 523 -19.29 -10.26 -3.22
N PHE A 524 -20.13 -11.28 -3.38
CA PHE A 524 -20.24 -12.01 -4.64
C PHE A 524 -20.93 -11.19 -5.74
N LYS A 525 -22.03 -10.52 -5.39
CA LYS A 525 -22.83 -9.78 -6.36
C LYS A 525 -22.30 -8.38 -6.63
N ASP A 526 -22.05 -7.61 -5.57
CA ASP A 526 -21.79 -6.17 -5.70
C ASP A 526 -20.29 -5.87 -5.88
N VAL A 527 -19.41 -6.66 -5.24
CA VAL A 527 -17.95 -6.48 -5.34
C VAL A 527 -17.33 -7.34 -6.47
N LEU A 528 -17.61 -8.64 -6.49
CA LEU A 528 -17.07 -9.57 -7.50
C LEU A 528 -17.90 -9.63 -8.79
N LEU A 529 -19.05 -8.94 -8.84
CA LEU A 529 -19.85 -8.80 -10.06
C LEU A 529 -20.27 -10.15 -10.67
N LEU A 530 -20.58 -11.14 -9.82
CA LEU A 530 -21.12 -12.42 -10.26
C LEU A 530 -22.62 -12.30 -10.57
N ASP A 531 -23.06 -12.93 -11.66
CA ASP A 531 -24.48 -13.09 -11.96
C ASP A 531 -25.04 -14.29 -11.20
N LEU A 532 -25.70 -14.03 -10.07
CA LEU A 532 -26.29 -15.03 -9.19
C LEU A 532 -27.78 -15.24 -9.50
N ASP A 533 -28.24 -16.48 -9.45
CA ASP A 533 -29.66 -16.82 -9.50
C ASP A 533 -30.35 -16.67 -8.13
N GLU A 534 -31.65 -16.99 -8.06
CA GLU A 534 -32.45 -16.90 -6.80
C GLU A 534 -31.99 -17.88 -5.70
N ARG A 535 -31.01 -18.75 -5.99
CA ARG A 535 -30.45 -19.75 -5.09
C ARG A 535 -28.97 -19.49 -4.80
N ASP A 536 -28.48 -18.27 -5.08
CA ASP A 536 -27.08 -17.86 -4.94
C ASP A 536 -26.10 -18.66 -5.82
N CYS A 537 -26.59 -19.31 -6.89
CA CYS A 537 -25.75 -20.04 -7.84
C CYS A 537 -25.36 -19.15 -9.01
N VAL A 538 -24.09 -19.26 -9.45
CA VAL A 538 -23.59 -18.52 -10.62
C VAL A 538 -24.28 -19.03 -11.89
N ARG A 539 -24.87 -18.10 -12.66
CA ARG A 539 -25.56 -18.44 -13.90
C ARG A 539 -24.58 -18.90 -14.99
N PRO A 540 -24.99 -19.85 -15.87
CA PRO A 540 -24.18 -20.27 -17.01
C PRO A 540 -23.84 -19.09 -17.93
N GLY A 541 -22.55 -18.85 -18.20
CA GLY A 541 -22.06 -17.73 -19.03
C GLY A 541 -21.25 -16.68 -18.27
N THR A 542 -21.21 -16.76 -16.94
CA THR A 542 -20.29 -15.98 -16.09
C THR A 542 -19.04 -16.81 -15.79
N THR A 543 -17.88 -16.18 -15.72
CA THR A 543 -16.64 -16.86 -15.29
C THR A 543 -16.83 -17.48 -13.91
N THR A 544 -16.46 -18.74 -13.78
CA THR A 544 -16.59 -19.48 -12.52
C THR A 544 -15.73 -18.86 -11.43
N LEU A 545 -16.29 -18.70 -10.23
CA LEU A 545 -15.52 -18.30 -9.06
C LEU A 545 -14.44 -19.37 -8.79
N PRO A 546 -13.15 -19.00 -8.67
CA PRO A 546 -12.10 -19.94 -8.33
C PRO A 546 -12.39 -20.62 -6.98
N GLU A 547 -12.32 -21.95 -6.91
CA GLU A 547 -12.46 -22.65 -5.63
C GLU A 547 -11.23 -22.41 -4.76
N VAL A 548 -11.44 -22.16 -3.46
CA VAL A 548 -10.37 -22.06 -2.47
C VAL A 548 -10.67 -22.90 -1.25
N SER A 549 -9.69 -23.70 -0.85
CA SER A 549 -9.71 -24.40 0.44
C SER A 549 -8.86 -23.61 1.42
N VAL A 550 -9.51 -22.77 2.24
CA VAL A 550 -8.81 -21.90 3.22
C VAL A 550 -7.95 -22.73 4.18
N ASP A 551 -8.36 -23.96 4.48
CA ASP A 551 -7.63 -24.90 5.35
C ASP A 551 -6.30 -25.37 4.77
N GLN A 552 -6.14 -25.30 3.46
CA GLN A 552 -4.91 -25.67 2.75
C GLN A 552 -3.99 -24.48 2.51
N LEU A 553 -4.46 -23.25 2.76
CA LEU A 553 -3.63 -22.07 2.65
C LEU A 553 -2.60 -22.04 3.77
N VAL A 554 -1.38 -21.70 3.40
CA VAL A 554 -0.24 -21.53 4.27
C VAL A 554 0.12 -20.05 4.31
N ASP A 555 0.26 -19.51 5.51
CA ASP A 555 0.86 -18.20 5.71
C ASP A 555 2.28 -18.35 6.23
N GLN A 556 3.10 -17.34 5.99
CA GLN A 556 4.40 -17.22 6.61
C GLN A 556 4.45 -15.89 7.38
N PRO A 557 3.93 -15.85 8.63
CA PRO A 557 3.86 -14.62 9.42
C PRO A 557 5.23 -14.01 9.77
N ALA A 558 6.30 -14.80 9.61
CA ALA A 558 7.68 -14.35 9.79
C ALA A 558 8.27 -13.69 8.54
N GLU A 559 7.60 -13.82 7.39
CA GLU A 559 7.96 -13.12 6.16
C GLU A 559 7.39 -11.70 6.20
N LEU A 560 8.30 -10.73 6.13
CA LEU A 560 8.03 -9.32 6.35
C LEU A 560 8.31 -8.51 5.08
N ALA A 561 8.44 -9.15 3.92
CA ALA A 561 8.63 -8.47 2.65
C ALA A 561 7.43 -7.57 2.29
N THR A 562 7.71 -6.41 1.66
CA THR A 562 6.66 -5.49 1.21
C THR A 562 5.72 -6.18 0.24
N GLY A 563 4.42 -6.10 0.50
CA GLY A 563 3.36 -6.71 -0.29
C GLY A 563 3.27 -8.21 -0.08
N TRP A 564 4.02 -8.81 0.84
CA TRP A 564 3.81 -10.19 1.23
C TRP A 564 2.47 -10.34 1.94
N SER A 565 1.77 -11.40 1.56
CA SER A 565 0.62 -11.95 2.25
C SER A 565 0.58 -13.43 1.89
N PHE A 566 -0.23 -14.21 2.58
CA PHE A 566 -0.50 -15.59 2.17
C PHE A 566 -0.90 -15.70 0.69
N LEU A 567 -1.44 -14.65 0.06
CA LEU A 567 -1.76 -14.64 -1.37
C LEU A 567 -0.54 -14.83 -2.29
N LYS A 568 0.67 -14.54 -1.82
CA LYS A 568 1.93 -14.69 -2.57
C LYS A 568 2.74 -15.91 -2.14
N HIS A 569 2.21 -16.73 -1.24
CA HIS A 569 2.91 -17.92 -0.77
C HIS A 569 2.99 -18.95 -1.92
N PRO A 570 4.20 -19.46 -2.27
CA PRO A 570 4.37 -20.40 -3.39
C PRO A 570 3.48 -21.64 -3.33
N ASP A 571 3.20 -22.12 -2.11
CA ASP A 571 2.39 -23.33 -1.90
C ASP A 571 0.87 -23.09 -1.99
N ASN A 572 0.41 -21.83 -2.07
CA ASN A 572 -1.03 -21.53 -2.07
C ASN A 572 -1.66 -21.57 -3.47
N HIS A 573 -0.84 -21.62 -4.53
CA HIS A 573 -1.31 -21.76 -5.92
C HIS A 573 -2.42 -20.77 -6.33
N LEU A 574 -2.36 -19.52 -5.84
CA LEU A 574 -3.35 -18.46 -6.11
C LEU A 574 -2.94 -17.57 -7.30
N ASP A 575 -2.22 -18.14 -8.26
CA ASP A 575 -1.70 -17.41 -9.42
C ASP A 575 -2.86 -16.83 -10.26
N GLY A 576 -2.72 -15.57 -10.67
CA GLY A 576 -3.71 -14.87 -11.50
C GLY A 576 -4.93 -14.32 -10.76
N TRP A 577 -5.10 -14.58 -9.45
CA TRP A 577 -6.23 -14.04 -8.67
C TRP A 577 -6.29 -12.51 -8.69
N GLN A 578 -5.13 -11.85 -8.62
CA GLN A 578 -4.99 -10.40 -8.70
C GLN A 578 -5.48 -9.78 -10.02
N ASP A 579 -5.60 -10.60 -11.07
CA ASP A 579 -5.97 -10.18 -12.42
C ASP A 579 -7.39 -10.64 -12.77
N TRP A 580 -7.93 -11.63 -12.05
CA TRP A 580 -9.19 -12.29 -12.32
C TRP A 580 -10.36 -11.34 -12.56
N LEU A 581 -10.60 -10.38 -11.66
CA LEU A 581 -11.76 -9.47 -11.82
C LEU A 581 -11.52 -8.45 -12.94
N LEU A 582 -10.28 -8.01 -13.15
CA LEU A 582 -9.92 -7.12 -14.26
C LEU A 582 -10.09 -7.83 -15.60
N ASP A 583 -9.60 -9.07 -15.72
CA ASP A 583 -9.74 -9.89 -16.92
C ASP A 583 -11.22 -10.16 -17.21
N ARG A 584 -12.04 -10.47 -16.20
CA ARG A 584 -13.50 -10.57 -16.38
C ARG A 584 -14.13 -9.29 -16.92
N VAL A 585 -13.72 -8.13 -16.40
CA VAL A 585 -14.22 -6.83 -16.89
C VAL A 585 -13.80 -6.57 -18.34
N LEU A 586 -12.66 -7.09 -18.78
CA LEU A 586 -12.16 -6.95 -20.15
C LEU A 586 -12.78 -7.98 -21.12
N GLU A 587 -13.05 -9.20 -20.65
CA GLU A 587 -13.47 -10.34 -21.47
C GLU A 587 -15.00 -10.48 -21.55
N GLU A 588 -15.71 -10.29 -20.43
CA GLU A 588 -17.16 -10.46 -20.36
C GLU A 588 -17.87 -9.23 -20.95
N ALA A 589 -18.58 -9.44 -22.07
CA ALA A 589 -19.25 -8.35 -22.80
C ALA A 589 -20.15 -7.46 -21.90
N PRO A 590 -21.00 -8.00 -20.99
CA PRO A 590 -21.84 -7.18 -20.12
C PRO A 590 -21.04 -6.28 -19.16
N LEU A 591 -19.89 -6.76 -18.65
CA LEU A 591 -19.05 -5.99 -17.73
C LEU A 591 -18.22 -4.96 -18.50
N ARG A 592 -17.67 -5.33 -19.65
CA ARG A 592 -16.95 -4.41 -20.51
C ARG A 592 -17.84 -3.24 -20.95
N GLU A 593 -19.06 -3.52 -21.38
CA GLU A 593 -20.04 -2.48 -21.72
C GLU A 593 -20.42 -1.62 -20.51
N ARG A 594 -20.36 -2.17 -19.29
CA ARG A 594 -20.61 -1.41 -18.06
C ARG A 594 -19.44 -0.48 -17.70
N PHE A 595 -18.19 -0.93 -17.82
CA PHE A 595 -17.02 -0.22 -17.29
C PHE A 595 -16.21 0.56 -18.34
N ILE A 596 -16.25 0.17 -19.62
CA ILE A 596 -15.37 0.70 -20.68
C ILE A 596 -16.17 1.52 -21.71
N ARG A 597 -15.62 2.65 -22.16
CA ARG A 597 -16.16 3.48 -23.25
C ARG A 597 -15.85 2.82 -24.60
N GLY A 598 -16.82 2.78 -25.51
CA GLY A 598 -16.54 2.38 -26.91
C GLY A 598 -15.61 3.42 -27.55
N MET A 599 -14.54 2.97 -28.21
CA MET A 599 -13.61 3.88 -28.88
C MET A 599 -14.30 4.54 -30.09
N ASP A 600 -14.55 5.85 -30.02
CA ASP A 600 -14.75 6.65 -31.22
C ASP A 600 -13.36 6.98 -31.80
N ASN A 601 -13.12 6.60 -33.07
CA ASN A 601 -11.87 6.82 -33.83
C ASN A 601 -11.47 8.31 -34.02
N THR A 602 -12.06 9.25 -33.28
CA THR A 602 -11.92 10.70 -33.49
C THR A 602 -11.50 11.47 -32.25
N GLN A 603 -11.33 10.84 -31.08
CA GLN A 603 -10.84 11.53 -29.89
C GLN A 603 -9.42 11.08 -29.53
N GLN A 604 -8.58 12.07 -29.22
CA GLN A 604 -7.18 11.90 -28.90
C GLN A 604 -6.97 10.93 -27.72
N PRO A 605 -5.81 10.25 -27.65
CA PRO A 605 -5.68 8.99 -26.94
C PRO A 605 -5.58 9.10 -25.42
N GLU A 606 -5.45 10.26 -24.80
CA GLU A 606 -4.73 10.28 -23.52
C GLU A 606 -5.56 10.10 -22.24
N GLN A 607 -6.89 10.28 -22.22
CA GLN A 607 -7.59 10.30 -20.91
C GLN A 607 -8.95 9.60 -20.92
N THR A 608 -9.03 8.51 -20.16
CA THR A 608 -10.22 7.76 -19.68
C THR A 608 -10.91 6.80 -20.65
N LEU A 609 -10.35 5.59 -20.77
CA LEU A 609 -11.05 4.38 -21.25
C LEU A 609 -12.24 3.98 -20.36
N TRP A 610 -12.22 4.39 -19.09
CA TRP A 610 -13.22 4.03 -18.08
C TRP A 610 -14.48 4.93 -18.11
N ARG A 611 -15.65 4.37 -17.81
CA ARG A 611 -16.90 5.11 -17.65
C ARG A 611 -17.01 5.70 -16.24
N ASP A 612 -16.90 7.02 -16.13
CA ASP A 612 -16.88 7.74 -14.84
C ASP A 612 -18.12 7.45 -13.98
N ASP A 613 -19.32 7.44 -14.57
CA ASP A 613 -20.55 7.14 -13.83
C ASP A 613 -20.56 5.70 -13.27
N ALA A 614 -20.05 4.72 -14.04
CA ALA A 614 -20.03 3.32 -13.61
C ALA A 614 -18.94 3.03 -12.56
N VAL A 615 -17.77 3.67 -12.70
CA VAL A 615 -16.66 3.50 -11.75
C VAL A 615 -16.91 4.27 -10.46
N ALA A 616 -17.21 5.56 -10.54
CA ALA A 616 -17.36 6.42 -9.37
C ALA A 616 -18.71 6.25 -8.67
N ARG A 617 -19.83 6.33 -9.41
CA ARG A 617 -21.19 6.39 -8.83
C ARG A 617 -21.79 5.01 -8.55
N ASP A 618 -21.47 3.99 -9.35
CA ASP A 618 -22.10 2.67 -9.21
C ASP A 618 -21.21 1.65 -8.47
N TYR A 619 -19.90 1.56 -8.76
CA TYR A 619 -19.03 0.53 -8.18
C TYR A 619 -18.28 1.01 -6.92
N LEU A 620 -17.49 2.08 -7.01
CA LEU A 620 -16.68 2.56 -5.88
C LEU A 620 -17.54 3.12 -4.74
N ASP A 621 -18.68 3.77 -5.02
CA ASP A 621 -19.60 4.24 -3.98
C ASP A 621 -20.30 3.08 -3.25
N THR A 622 -20.66 2.00 -3.95
CA THR A 622 -21.19 0.77 -3.33
C THR A 622 -20.17 0.10 -2.41
N VAL A 623 -18.89 0.12 -2.81
CA VAL A 623 -17.76 -0.35 -1.96
C VAL A 623 -17.48 0.64 -0.81
N ARG A 624 -17.71 1.94 -1.00
CA ARG A 624 -17.51 2.99 0.03
C ARG A 624 -18.58 2.95 1.13
N GLU A 625 -19.84 2.64 0.81
CA GLU A 625 -20.92 2.55 1.81
C GLU A 625 -20.72 1.40 2.83
N GLN A 626 -19.80 0.46 2.59
CA GLN A 626 -19.52 -0.69 3.46
C GLN A 626 -18.36 -0.49 4.46
N ARG A 627 -17.89 0.74 4.70
CA ARG A 627 -16.68 1.00 5.49
C ARG A 627 -16.94 1.12 7.00
N GLY A 628 -16.54 0.10 7.75
CA GLY A 628 -16.37 0.13 9.21
C GLY A 628 -14.91 0.38 9.63
N ARG A 629 -14.68 1.03 10.78
CA ARG A 629 -13.35 1.45 11.26
C ARG A 629 -12.35 0.29 11.44
N GLY A 630 -11.12 0.43 10.91
CA GLY A 630 -9.96 -0.36 11.37
C GLY A 630 -8.72 -0.27 10.47
N GLY A 631 -7.58 0.12 11.05
CA GLY A 631 -6.34 0.43 10.31
C GLY A 631 -5.18 -0.58 10.40
N VAL A 632 -4.24 -0.47 9.41
CA VAL A 632 -2.91 -1.12 9.21
C VAL A 632 -2.97 -2.65 8.95
N PRO A 633 -2.17 -3.23 8.01
CA PRO A 633 -2.26 -4.65 7.68
C PRO A 633 -1.83 -5.51 8.88
N GLY A 634 -2.82 -6.20 9.43
CA GLY A 634 -2.68 -7.14 10.54
C GLY A 634 -3.45 -8.43 10.26
N VAL A 635 -3.61 -8.78 8.98
CA VAL A 635 -4.36 -9.96 8.53
C VAL A 635 -3.37 -11.12 8.37
N PHE A 636 -3.59 -12.22 9.11
CA PHE A 636 -2.78 -13.43 9.03
C PHE A 636 -3.67 -14.66 8.84
N LEU A 637 -3.15 -15.73 8.27
CA LEU A 637 -3.86 -17.01 8.14
C LEU A 637 -3.17 -18.10 8.98
N GLU A 638 -3.93 -18.77 9.83
CA GLU A 638 -3.43 -19.82 10.71
C GLU A 638 -4.50 -20.91 10.90
N GLY A 639 -4.17 -22.14 10.50
CA GLY A 639 -5.06 -23.30 10.67
C GLY A 639 -6.41 -23.15 9.97
N GLY A 640 -6.43 -22.54 8.77
CA GLY A 640 -7.67 -22.29 8.02
C GLY A 640 -8.48 -21.07 8.47
N LEU A 641 -7.97 -20.30 9.44
CA LEU A 641 -8.66 -19.13 9.98
C LEU A 641 -7.88 -17.84 9.69
N VAL A 642 -8.59 -16.81 9.28
CA VAL A 642 -8.06 -15.46 9.17
C VAL A 642 -8.07 -14.78 10.55
N SER A 643 -7.00 -14.08 10.89
CA SER A 643 -6.88 -13.29 12.12
C SER A 643 -6.57 -11.82 11.82
N PHE A 644 -7.27 -10.91 12.49
CA PHE A 644 -7.02 -9.47 12.44
C PHE A 644 -6.27 -9.00 13.67
N THR A 645 -5.19 -8.24 13.46
CA THR A 645 -4.30 -7.77 14.51
C THR A 645 -4.48 -6.27 14.69
N THR A 646 -5.00 -5.86 15.85
CA THR A 646 -5.28 -4.44 16.15
C THR A 646 -4.37 -3.92 17.26
N THR A 647 -3.90 -2.68 17.14
CA THR A 647 -3.12 -1.99 18.17
C THR A 647 -3.94 -0.88 18.84
N TYR A 648 -4.12 -0.96 20.16
CA TYR A 648 -5.01 -0.08 20.95
C TYR A 648 -4.23 0.99 21.74
N HIS A 649 -4.66 2.26 21.66
CA HIS A 649 -3.93 3.44 22.16
C HIS A 649 -4.71 4.37 23.13
N LYS A 650 -5.96 4.07 23.52
CA LYS A 650 -6.73 4.91 24.48
C LYS A 650 -6.10 4.80 25.89
N GLY A 651 -5.67 5.93 26.48
CA GLY A 651 -4.97 6.01 27.77
C GLY A 651 -3.43 6.07 27.68
N TYR A 652 -2.87 6.32 26.49
CA TYR A 652 -1.42 6.37 26.24
C TYR A 652 -0.70 7.50 26.99
N SER A 653 -1.25 8.72 27.02
CA SER A 653 -0.65 9.89 27.71
C SER A 653 -0.39 9.62 29.20
N PHE A 654 -1.24 8.81 29.83
CA PHE A 654 -1.12 8.44 31.24
C PHE A 654 -0.33 7.13 31.48
N SER A 655 -0.43 6.15 30.57
CA SER A 655 0.10 4.79 30.80
C SER A 655 1.35 4.39 30.00
N LYS A 656 1.67 5.10 28.90
CA LYS A 656 2.77 4.80 27.95
C LYS A 656 2.82 3.33 27.48
N ARG A 657 1.68 2.67 27.24
CA ARG A 657 1.56 1.26 26.80
C ARG A 657 0.75 1.12 25.50
N VAL A 658 1.18 0.21 24.60
CA VAL A 658 0.45 -0.19 23.37
C VAL A 658 0.11 -1.68 23.43
N LYS A 659 -1.17 -2.06 23.25
CA LYS A 659 -1.64 -3.46 23.27
C LYS A 659 -1.90 -3.96 21.85
N THR A 660 -1.41 -5.15 21.51
CA THR A 660 -1.68 -5.85 20.25
C THR A 660 -2.63 -7.01 20.53
N ILE A 661 -3.73 -7.12 19.77
CA ILE A 661 -4.77 -8.14 19.96
C ILE A 661 -5.00 -8.85 18.62
N HIS A 662 -4.79 -10.17 18.61
CA HIS A 662 -5.18 -11.05 17.51
C HIS A 662 -6.66 -11.43 17.65
N ARG A 663 -7.42 -11.30 16.57
CA ARG A 663 -8.85 -11.63 16.51
C ARG A 663 -9.10 -12.58 15.35
N TYR A 664 -9.21 -13.86 15.65
CA TYR A 664 -9.59 -14.87 14.67
C TYR A 664 -11.06 -14.71 14.31
N VAL A 665 -11.36 -14.79 13.02
CA VAL A 665 -12.74 -14.87 12.52
C VAL A 665 -13.11 -16.32 12.21
N PRO A 666 -14.40 -16.68 12.24
CA PRO A 666 -14.87 -18.01 11.84
C PRO A 666 -14.41 -18.40 10.43
N GLN A 667 -14.38 -19.70 10.15
CA GLN A 667 -13.90 -20.24 8.87
C GLN A 667 -14.69 -19.68 7.68
N GLU A 668 -16.01 -19.57 7.82
CA GLU A 668 -16.90 -19.06 6.78
C GLU A 668 -16.59 -17.59 6.47
N VAL A 669 -16.28 -16.79 7.49
CA VAL A 669 -15.88 -15.38 7.33
C VAL A 669 -14.46 -15.28 6.76
N SER A 670 -13.57 -16.21 7.14
CA SER A 670 -12.20 -16.29 6.63
C SER A 670 -12.20 -16.47 5.12
N GLU A 671 -13.06 -17.34 4.59
CA GLU A 671 -13.25 -17.55 3.16
C GLU A 671 -13.65 -16.25 2.44
N LEU A 672 -14.63 -15.51 2.97
CA LEU A 672 -15.05 -14.23 2.39
C LEU A 672 -13.91 -13.20 2.38
N VAL A 673 -13.11 -13.15 3.45
CA VAL A 673 -11.97 -12.22 3.54
C VAL A 673 -10.89 -12.60 2.53
N VAL A 674 -10.61 -13.89 2.34
CA VAL A 674 -9.67 -14.39 1.32
C VAL A 674 -10.12 -13.99 -0.08
N TYR A 675 -11.39 -14.21 -0.43
CA TYR A 675 -11.93 -13.79 -1.73
C TYR A 675 -11.87 -12.28 -1.92
N PHE A 676 -12.22 -11.50 -0.90
CA PHE A 676 -12.15 -10.04 -0.98
C PHE A 676 -10.71 -9.57 -1.22
N LEU A 677 -9.74 -10.06 -0.43
CA LEU A 677 -8.34 -9.65 -0.55
C LEU A 677 -7.70 -10.12 -1.87
N GLY A 678 -8.06 -11.31 -2.33
CA GLY A 678 -7.45 -11.93 -3.51
C GLY A 678 -8.06 -11.50 -4.84
N LEU A 679 -9.38 -11.31 -4.91
CA LEU A 679 -10.10 -11.05 -6.17
C LEU A 679 -10.66 -9.62 -6.26
N GLY A 680 -11.28 -9.12 -5.18
CA GLY A 680 -11.97 -7.83 -5.20
C GLY A 680 -11.05 -6.63 -5.00
N ARG A 681 -10.18 -6.71 -3.98
CA ARG A 681 -9.29 -5.60 -3.59
C ARG A 681 -8.32 -5.17 -4.70
N PRO A 682 -7.67 -6.08 -5.44
CA PRO A 682 -6.75 -5.69 -6.51
C PRO A 682 -7.43 -4.85 -7.59
N PHE A 683 -8.65 -5.22 -7.98
CA PHE A 683 -9.42 -4.46 -8.98
C PHE A 683 -9.86 -3.08 -8.46
N ILE A 684 -10.24 -2.98 -7.18
CA ILE A 684 -10.54 -1.68 -6.56
C ILE A 684 -9.30 -0.78 -6.59
N ASP A 685 -8.14 -1.31 -6.25
CA ASP A 685 -6.87 -0.57 -6.29
C ASP A 685 -6.53 -0.16 -7.74
N ASP A 686 -6.74 -1.06 -8.72
CA ASP A 686 -6.55 -0.77 -10.15
C ASP A 686 -7.47 0.36 -10.63
N LEU A 687 -8.76 0.39 -10.23
CA LEU A 687 -9.67 1.49 -10.56
C LEU A 687 -9.27 2.82 -9.91
N GLN A 688 -8.82 2.81 -8.65
CA GLN A 688 -8.35 4.02 -7.99
C GLN A 688 -7.14 4.63 -8.72
N MET A 689 -6.24 3.80 -9.25
CA MET A 689 -5.09 4.25 -10.02
C MET A 689 -5.48 4.69 -11.44
N LEU A 690 -6.11 3.78 -12.20
CA LEU A 690 -6.37 3.95 -13.64
C LEU A 690 -7.46 4.97 -13.95
N HIS A 691 -8.43 5.16 -13.05
CA HIS A 691 -9.53 6.11 -13.25
C HIS A 691 -9.36 7.40 -12.44
N ASN A 692 -9.10 7.30 -11.13
CA ASN A 692 -9.04 8.47 -10.26
C ASN A 692 -7.65 9.14 -10.20
N GLY A 693 -6.64 8.58 -10.88
CA GLY A 693 -5.26 9.08 -10.85
C GLY A 693 -4.65 9.07 -9.44
N VAL A 694 -5.17 8.21 -8.55
CA VAL A 694 -4.69 8.12 -7.17
C VAL A 694 -3.32 7.45 -7.19
N ALA A 695 -2.28 8.24 -6.91
CA ALA A 695 -0.90 7.76 -6.87
C ALA A 695 -0.67 6.64 -5.83
N ARG A 696 -1.53 6.55 -4.81
CA ARG A 696 -1.43 5.54 -3.75
C ARG A 696 -2.82 5.14 -3.21
N PRO A 697 -3.37 3.98 -3.62
CA PRO A 697 -4.49 3.36 -2.93
C PRO A 697 -4.17 3.10 -1.47
N THR A 698 -5.19 3.24 -0.62
CA THR A 698 -5.01 3.22 0.83
C THR A 698 -4.56 1.83 1.31
N ALA A 699 -3.56 1.75 2.20
CA ALA A 699 -3.14 0.46 2.78
C ALA A 699 -4.14 -0.09 3.82
N PHE A 700 -5.27 0.59 3.99
CA PHE A 700 -6.31 0.24 4.94
C PHE A 700 -7.33 -0.66 4.26
N LEU A 701 -7.76 -1.71 4.97
CA LEU A 701 -8.89 -2.52 4.52
C LEU A 701 -10.15 -1.65 4.38
N TRP A 702 -10.31 -0.67 5.28
CA TRP A 702 -11.38 0.31 5.30
C TRP A 702 -10.80 1.71 5.51
N GLU A 703 -11.06 2.65 4.59
CA GLU A 703 -10.53 4.02 4.75
C GLU A 703 -11.14 4.68 6.00
N PRO A 704 -10.31 5.26 6.88
CA PRO A 704 -10.82 6.09 7.97
C PRO A 704 -11.48 7.35 7.40
N GLU A 705 -12.58 7.80 8.01
CA GLU A 705 -13.13 9.12 7.70
C GLU A 705 -12.07 10.21 7.91
N PRO A 706 -11.96 11.20 7.02
CA PRO A 706 -11.06 12.32 7.22
C PRO A 706 -11.42 13.03 8.54
N GLU A 707 -10.41 13.29 9.39
CA GLU A 707 -10.61 14.09 10.60
C GLU A 707 -11.02 15.51 10.18
N GLU A 708 -12.11 16.03 10.77
CA GLU A 708 -12.43 17.46 10.68
C GLU A 708 -11.21 18.24 11.17
N GLN A 709 -10.59 19.00 10.26
CA GLN A 709 -9.58 19.97 10.63
C GLN A 709 -10.29 21.02 11.48
N TRP A 710 -9.81 21.23 12.71
CA TRP A 710 -10.26 22.34 13.52
C TRP A 710 -9.94 23.62 12.75
N GLU A 711 -10.98 24.39 12.40
CA GLU A 711 -10.79 25.77 12.00
C GLU A 711 -10.13 26.48 13.19
N ASP A 712 -9.02 27.18 12.94
CA ASP A 712 -8.37 28.01 13.95
C ASP A 712 -9.35 29.11 14.35
N ASP A 713 -10.17 28.84 15.37
CA ASP A 713 -10.92 29.86 16.08
C ASP A 713 -9.91 30.71 16.85
N SER A 714 -9.45 31.76 16.19
CA SER A 714 -8.71 32.86 16.78
C SER A 714 -9.64 33.65 17.70
N ASP A 715 -9.94 33.11 18.88
CA ASP A 715 -10.46 33.89 19.99
C ASP A 715 -9.70 33.51 21.26
N SER A 716 -8.67 34.30 21.52
CA SER A 716 -7.94 34.36 22.77
C SER A 716 -8.85 34.87 23.88
N GLU A 717 -9.44 33.97 24.66
CA GLU A 717 -9.91 34.28 26.01
C GLU A 717 -8.85 33.82 27.01
N GLU A 718 -8.17 34.80 27.61
CA GLU A 718 -7.31 34.66 28.77
C GLU A 718 -8.11 33.99 29.91
N ILE A 719 -7.70 32.77 30.30
CA ILE A 719 -8.15 32.16 31.55
C ILE A 719 -7.03 32.33 32.57
N ASP A 720 -7.36 33.18 33.54
CA ASP A 720 -6.64 33.56 34.75
C ASP A 720 -6.33 32.33 35.64
N ASP A 721 -5.04 32.09 35.89
CA ASP A 721 -4.52 31.05 36.79
C ASP A 721 -4.77 31.45 38.26
N GLY A 722 -5.93 31.06 38.80
CA GLY A 722 -6.24 31.12 40.22
C GLY A 722 -5.71 29.90 40.98
N ASP A 723 -4.58 30.09 41.67
CA ASP A 723 -4.02 29.17 42.68
C ASP A 723 -4.99 28.96 43.86
N GLU A 724 -5.50 27.73 44.04
CA GLU A 724 -6.02 27.27 45.32
C GLU A 724 -5.89 25.74 45.43
N TYR A 725 -5.82 25.22 46.66
CA TYR A 725 -5.48 23.84 47.10
C TYR A 725 -3.97 23.57 47.24
N GLY A 726 -3.41 23.43 48.43
CA GLY A 726 -4.02 23.02 49.69
C GLY A 726 -2.96 22.24 50.46
N GLU A 727 -2.26 22.97 51.31
CA GLU A 727 -1.21 22.55 52.23
C GLU A 727 -1.79 21.61 53.30
N ALA A 728 -1.69 20.29 53.09
CA ALA A 728 -2.06 19.30 54.09
C ALA A 728 -1.33 17.97 53.84
N ASP A 729 -0.06 17.86 54.28
CA ASP A 729 0.56 16.61 54.75
C ASP A 729 2.02 16.81 55.22
N ARG A 730 2.22 17.76 56.15
CA ARG A 730 3.48 17.88 56.91
C ARG A 730 3.21 18.25 58.37
N GLU A 731 2.46 17.41 59.08
CA GLU A 731 2.40 17.50 60.55
C GLU A 731 1.93 16.19 61.20
N LYS A 732 2.69 15.11 61.02
CA LYS A 732 2.66 13.92 61.91
C LYS A 732 4.04 13.31 62.08
N ALA A 733 4.94 14.10 62.67
CA ALA A 733 6.18 13.60 63.25
C ALA A 733 6.70 14.59 64.28
N GLN A 734 6.03 14.70 65.44
CA GLN A 734 6.63 15.08 66.73
C GLN A 734 5.58 15.07 67.85
N SER A 735 5.98 14.53 69.01
CA SER A 735 5.30 14.49 70.31
C SER A 735 4.33 13.34 70.62
N ALA A 736 4.91 12.20 71.00
CA ALA A 736 4.46 11.51 72.21
C ALA A 736 5.70 11.09 73.01
N ASN A 737 5.74 11.60 74.25
CA ASN A 737 6.83 11.66 75.20
C ASN A 737 7.23 10.28 75.79
N PRO A 738 8.35 10.19 76.52
CA PRO A 738 8.95 8.96 77.05
C PRO A 738 8.36 8.57 78.42
N ASP A 739 8.92 7.47 78.93
CA ASP A 739 8.84 6.88 80.29
C ASP A 739 7.90 5.70 80.48
N GLY A 740 8.49 4.59 80.94
CA GLY A 740 7.83 3.70 81.90
C GLY A 740 7.90 2.20 81.60
N TYR A 741 9.03 1.59 81.98
CA TYR A 741 9.29 0.16 82.24
C TYR A 741 9.59 -0.79 81.06
#